data_AF-A0A6G9SU08-F1
#
_entry.id   AF-A0A6G9SU08-F1
#
_cell.length_a   1.000
_cell.length_b   1.000
_cell.length_c   1.000
_cell.angle_alpha   90.00
_cell.angle_beta   90.00
_cell.angle_gamma   90.00
#
_symmetry.space_group_name_H-M   'P 1'
#
loop_
_entity.id
_entity.type
_entity.pdbx_description
1 polymer ?
#
loop_
_entity_poly.entity_id
_entity_poly.type
_entity_poly.pdbx_seq_one_letter_code
_entity_poly.pdbx_strand_id
1 'polypeptide(L)'
;MNLTPHWQQIRQSHAEAHASLQWAAGAIYEQSEETVPIPAIDEVDLNPGIKLGYIISNEGKIGFSNPEVRDDYLVRHTVDLVLAAWDEPEKVIGLFHAIYSFSIRIKFSSQIGVDVLLLLEGEYQKDIVGRITELTRLELLREKPDRSREDIYDIFCDALPRLEIKLESLVEVFELILQTKTGYRIYSIVENLASRSQSNADFFYNNFIVAQEPRIVSLAFYALRGLAKFNPDEAHRRALVLTNSEQSILRQIGIAFLGEFSYETSKQSDQLQATLDKFNSFKEKFNVETDLVLLQAYGNLANKSDEAAAILVEFASSKNHVVREQLGNILFQKASEAYSCSWYKEALLHLVQILSFSTEMLHSLDYCINYCLKNEPNTAIQIVEFIALGWDYSSGKQASLPKILDRTFIELHNNHLNVLNGIITRWFASQNKQLHFAGSDVIRFFNSIPVHESDDDTTKLVHKKTAKNRRSITLNKEVLDTLDEQTVIWVLYRLAGYITDIASLPPLLLSALNREIYSPNIASLIVEFFTEYVLYNHPHDAGNYLKSRMKDDDVTEAELNVIQESLNRSEAYFDARQKLPYLKELKPSSQRTYLLQLAKWKQEDLIREKAEQSSVFASILPTVKLKYGRAIASERDGDFTEPSQMATFSYEAEFPQGEFINPLGQFRMPGWFHTNREK
;
A
#
# COMPACT_ATOMS: atom_id res chain seq x y z
N MET A 1 -16.05 36.79 -24.92
CA MET A 1 -16.36 36.64 -23.48
C MET A 1 -15.68 37.77 -22.74
N ASN A 2 -16.36 38.56 -21.91
CA ASN A 2 -15.69 39.60 -21.12
C ASN A 2 -15.10 38.95 -19.87
N LEU A 3 -13.82 38.59 -19.92
CA LEU A 3 -13.14 37.85 -18.84
C LEU A 3 -12.72 38.76 -17.68
N THR A 4 -12.69 40.08 -17.88
CA THR A 4 -12.31 41.06 -16.85
C THR A 4 -13.25 42.28 -16.90
N PRO A 5 -14.54 42.08 -16.58
CA PRO A 5 -15.57 43.09 -16.74
C PRO A 5 -15.36 44.30 -15.82
N HIS A 6 -14.87 44.09 -14.59
CA HIS A 6 -14.64 45.18 -13.64
C HIS A 6 -13.48 46.05 -14.08
N TRP A 7 -12.42 45.44 -14.61
CA TRP A 7 -11.29 46.20 -15.16
C TRP A 7 -11.72 47.12 -16.31
N GLN A 8 -12.51 46.61 -17.26
CA GLN A 8 -12.99 47.43 -18.39
C GLN A 8 -13.89 48.56 -17.93
N GLN A 9 -14.82 48.28 -17.02
CA GLN A 9 -15.73 49.27 -16.47
C GLN A 9 -14.96 50.38 -15.74
N ILE A 10 -14.08 50.02 -14.80
CA ILE A 10 -13.32 50.98 -13.98
C ILE A 10 -12.37 51.81 -14.85
N ARG A 11 -11.72 51.19 -15.86
CA ARG A 11 -10.87 51.91 -16.82
C ARG A 11 -11.64 53.00 -17.57
N GLN A 12 -12.90 52.75 -17.92
CA GLN A 12 -13.74 53.70 -18.66
C GLN A 12 -14.35 54.77 -17.74
N SER A 13 -14.79 54.41 -16.53
CA SER A 13 -15.53 55.33 -15.66
C SER A 13 -14.63 56.09 -14.68
N HIS A 14 -13.48 55.52 -14.28
CA HIS A 14 -12.66 56.00 -13.15
C HIS A 14 -11.15 55.89 -13.44
N ALA A 15 -10.66 56.69 -14.39
CA ALA A 15 -9.26 56.64 -14.84
C ALA A 15 -8.21 56.77 -13.70
N GLU A 16 -8.46 57.61 -12.70
CA GLU A 16 -7.56 57.78 -11.56
C GLU A 16 -7.52 56.53 -10.66
N ALA A 17 -8.68 55.93 -10.37
CA ALA A 17 -8.74 54.69 -9.60
C ALA A 17 -8.15 53.50 -10.36
N HIS A 18 -8.25 53.51 -11.69
CA HIS A 18 -7.64 52.48 -12.53
C HIS A 18 -6.11 52.45 -12.36
N ALA A 19 -5.45 53.61 -12.33
CA ALA A 19 -4.01 53.69 -12.07
C ALA A 19 -3.64 53.16 -10.67
N SER A 20 -4.40 53.53 -9.63
CA SER A 20 -4.18 53.02 -8.27
C SER A 20 -4.29 51.49 -8.19
N LEU A 21 -5.30 50.91 -8.84
CA LEU A 21 -5.54 49.46 -8.84
C LEU A 21 -4.50 48.69 -9.66
N GLN A 22 -4.04 49.25 -10.78
CA GLN A 22 -2.96 48.66 -11.57
C GLN A 22 -1.64 48.63 -10.79
N TRP A 23 -1.32 49.71 -10.06
CA TRP A 23 -0.17 49.73 -9.17
C TRP A 23 -0.29 48.69 -8.05
N ALA A 24 -1.45 48.62 -7.39
CA ALA A 24 -1.69 47.66 -6.31
C ALA A 24 -1.56 46.20 -6.78
N ALA A 25 -2.09 45.87 -7.96
CA ALA A 25 -1.94 44.53 -8.55
C ALA A 25 -0.49 44.18 -8.85
N GLY A 26 0.28 45.12 -9.42
CA GLY A 26 1.71 44.90 -9.67
C GLY A 26 2.50 44.67 -8.39
N ALA A 27 2.31 45.53 -7.38
CA ALA A 27 2.98 45.38 -6.10
C ALA A 27 2.65 44.05 -5.40
N ILE A 28 1.37 43.65 -5.39
CA ILE A 28 0.91 42.37 -4.83
C ILE A 28 1.54 41.18 -5.57
N TYR A 29 1.57 41.22 -6.91
CA TYR A 29 2.16 40.16 -7.72
C TYR A 29 3.66 40.01 -7.44
N GLU A 30 4.41 41.11 -7.47
CA GLU A 30 5.86 41.14 -7.25
C GLU A 30 6.26 40.65 -5.84
N GLN A 31 5.47 41.02 -4.82
CA GLN A 31 5.76 40.63 -3.44
C GLN A 31 5.19 39.26 -3.06
N SER A 32 4.30 38.69 -3.89
CA SER A 32 3.59 37.44 -3.57
C SER A 32 2.84 37.48 -2.23
N GLU A 33 2.31 38.65 -1.84
CA GLU A 33 1.54 38.87 -0.60
C GLU A 33 0.13 39.39 -0.92
N GLU A 34 -0.89 39.01 -0.14
CA GLU A 34 -2.26 39.54 -0.30
C GLU A 34 -2.36 41.06 -0.01
N THR A 35 -1.43 41.57 0.80
CA THR A 35 -1.34 42.99 1.15
C THR A 35 0.11 43.43 1.08
N VAL A 36 0.36 44.64 0.60
CA VAL A 36 1.70 45.20 0.37
C VAL A 36 1.87 46.53 1.08
N PRO A 37 3.06 46.88 1.56
CA PRO A 37 3.30 48.17 2.22
C PRO A 37 3.00 49.32 1.26
N ILE A 38 2.41 50.39 1.81
CA ILE A 38 2.19 51.66 1.09
C ILE A 38 3.56 52.21 0.69
N PRO A 39 3.75 52.63 -0.57
CA PRO A 39 5.05 53.12 -1.04
C PRO A 39 5.41 54.39 -0.26
N ALA A 40 6.67 54.50 0.14
CA ALA A 40 7.17 55.67 0.88
C ALA A 40 7.28 56.94 0.02
N ILE A 41 7.09 56.80 -1.30
CA ILE A 41 7.19 57.85 -2.31
C ILE A 41 5.80 57.96 -2.98
N ASP A 42 5.31 59.19 -3.19
CA ASP A 42 4.04 59.50 -3.88
C ASP A 42 4.08 59.15 -5.39
N GLU A 43 4.52 57.94 -5.76
CA GLU A 43 4.59 57.49 -7.15
C GLU A 43 3.19 57.32 -7.76
N VAL A 44 2.19 56.94 -6.96
CA VAL A 44 0.81 56.74 -7.38
C VAL A 44 -0.15 57.18 -6.28
N ASP A 45 -1.13 58.05 -6.60
CA ASP A 45 -2.21 58.40 -5.67
C ASP A 45 -3.16 57.20 -5.50
N LEU A 46 -3.19 56.62 -4.30
CA LEU A 46 -4.05 55.48 -3.96
C LEU A 46 -5.44 55.91 -3.47
N ASN A 47 -5.66 57.19 -3.18
CA ASN A 47 -6.92 57.70 -2.65
C ASN A 47 -8.13 57.44 -3.57
N PRO A 48 -8.02 57.54 -4.91
CA PRO A 48 -9.14 57.23 -5.79
C PRO A 48 -9.64 55.78 -5.63
N GLY A 49 -8.73 54.80 -5.55
CA GLY A 49 -9.08 53.39 -5.31
C GLY A 49 -9.66 53.14 -3.90
N ILE A 50 -9.15 53.83 -2.89
CA ILE A 50 -9.67 53.76 -1.50
C ILE A 50 -11.07 54.39 -1.40
N LYS A 51 -11.29 55.56 -2.02
CA LYS A 51 -12.58 56.27 -2.00
C LYS A 51 -13.70 55.49 -2.68
N LEU A 52 -13.39 54.77 -3.76
CA LEU A 52 -14.33 53.88 -4.43
C LEU A 52 -14.51 52.55 -3.69
N GLY A 53 -13.75 52.31 -2.62
CA GLY A 53 -13.85 51.10 -1.81
C GLY A 53 -13.34 49.86 -2.51
N TYR A 54 -12.41 49.98 -3.46
CA TYR A 54 -11.74 48.84 -4.13
C TYR A 54 -10.39 48.47 -3.48
N ILE A 55 -9.76 49.42 -2.77
CA ILE A 55 -8.54 49.22 -2.00
C ILE A 55 -8.85 49.41 -0.50
N ILE A 56 -8.39 48.47 0.33
CA ILE A 56 -8.31 48.66 1.78
C ILE A 56 -6.90 49.10 2.17
N SER A 57 -6.80 49.97 3.16
CA SER A 57 -5.53 50.41 3.76
C SER A 57 -5.56 50.16 5.26
N ASN A 58 -4.86 49.14 5.73
CA ASN A 58 -4.79 48.74 7.14
C ASN A 58 -3.32 48.68 7.58
N GLU A 59 -3.00 49.35 8.68
CA GLU A 59 -1.68 49.26 9.34
C GLU A 59 -0.48 49.55 8.41
N GLY A 60 -0.64 50.49 7.47
CA GLY A 60 0.41 50.86 6.52
C GLY A 60 0.59 49.86 5.37
N LYS A 61 -0.29 48.87 5.24
CA LYS A 61 -0.40 47.99 4.08
C LYS A 61 -1.68 48.26 3.30
N ILE A 62 -1.65 48.04 2.00
CA ILE A 62 -2.81 48.04 1.13
C ILE A 62 -3.09 46.66 0.55
N GLY A 63 -4.36 46.40 0.28
CA GLY A 63 -4.82 45.23 -0.47
C GLY A 63 -6.13 45.54 -1.18
N PHE A 64 -6.61 44.60 -1.98
CA PHE A 64 -7.92 44.75 -2.61
C PHE A 64 -9.02 44.41 -1.59
N SER A 65 -10.07 45.24 -1.56
CA SER A 65 -11.28 44.99 -0.74
C SER A 65 -12.23 43.98 -1.40
N ASN A 66 -12.22 43.91 -2.74
CA ASN A 66 -13.11 43.08 -3.54
C ASN A 66 -12.29 42.01 -4.29
N PRO A 67 -12.48 40.72 -4.01
CA PRO A 67 -11.78 39.63 -4.69
C PRO A 67 -11.98 39.61 -6.21
N GLU A 68 -13.16 39.94 -6.74
CA GLU A 68 -13.38 39.92 -8.20
C GLU A 68 -12.60 41.03 -8.91
N VAL A 69 -12.52 42.22 -8.31
CA VAL A 69 -11.73 43.34 -8.85
C VAL A 69 -10.24 43.03 -8.76
N ARG A 70 -9.81 42.43 -7.65
CA ARG A 70 -8.45 41.92 -7.47
C ARG A 70 -8.09 40.94 -8.58
N ASP A 71 -8.97 39.97 -8.83
CA ASP A 71 -8.76 38.90 -9.81
C ASP A 71 -8.64 39.46 -11.23
N ASP A 72 -9.54 40.36 -11.61
CA ASP A 72 -9.48 41.07 -12.88
C ASP A 72 -8.16 41.82 -13.08
N TYR A 73 -7.71 42.57 -12.07
CA TYR A 73 -6.51 43.40 -12.17
C TYR A 73 -5.21 42.59 -12.12
N LEU A 74 -5.16 41.50 -11.35
CA LEU A 74 -3.99 40.59 -11.34
C LEU A 74 -3.87 39.81 -12.65
N VAL A 75 -4.99 39.34 -13.21
CA VAL A 75 -5.01 38.74 -14.56
C VAL A 75 -4.50 39.75 -15.59
N ARG A 76 -4.96 41.02 -15.54
CA ARG A 76 -4.50 42.06 -16.48
C ARG A 76 -3.03 42.41 -16.34
N HIS A 77 -2.55 42.55 -15.11
CA HIS A 77 -1.14 42.79 -14.85
C HIS A 77 -0.26 41.65 -15.39
N THR A 78 -0.66 40.40 -15.13
CA THR A 78 0.08 39.23 -15.64
C THR A 78 0.01 39.10 -17.17
N VAL A 79 -1.11 39.45 -17.79
CA VAL A 79 -1.21 39.57 -19.26
C VAL A 79 -0.21 40.59 -19.79
N ASP A 80 -0.09 41.78 -19.18
CA ASP A 80 0.86 42.82 -19.60
C ASP A 80 2.31 42.32 -19.52
N LEU A 81 2.66 41.61 -18.43
CA LEU A 81 3.99 40.99 -18.27
C LEU A 81 4.26 39.93 -19.34
N VAL A 82 3.30 39.05 -19.60
CA VAL A 82 3.43 37.98 -20.59
C VAL A 82 3.49 38.56 -22.01
N LEU A 83 2.73 39.62 -22.31
CA LEU A 83 2.79 40.33 -23.59
C LEU A 83 4.16 40.97 -23.82
N ALA A 84 4.73 41.62 -22.81
CA ALA A 84 6.05 42.24 -22.91
C ALA A 84 7.17 41.20 -23.14
N ALA A 85 7.00 39.99 -22.62
CA ALA A 85 7.93 38.88 -22.77
C ALA A 85 7.56 37.92 -23.92
N TRP A 86 6.50 38.19 -24.69
CA TRP A 86 5.88 37.19 -25.56
C TRP A 86 6.85 36.58 -26.58
N ASP A 87 7.74 37.40 -27.13
CA ASP A 87 8.72 36.99 -28.15
C ASP A 87 9.98 36.35 -27.57
N GLU A 88 10.05 36.17 -26.25
CA GLU A 88 11.15 35.55 -25.53
C GLU A 88 10.67 34.26 -24.83
N PRO A 89 10.73 33.10 -25.50
CA PRO A 89 10.15 31.83 -25.04
C PRO A 89 10.46 31.46 -23.59
N GLU A 90 11.71 31.59 -23.16
CA GLU A 90 12.15 31.25 -21.81
C GLU A 90 11.58 32.20 -20.74
N LYS A 91 11.38 33.48 -21.08
CA LYS A 91 10.72 34.43 -20.17
C LYS A 91 9.24 34.12 -20.01
N VAL A 92 8.57 33.72 -21.09
CA VAL A 92 7.16 33.27 -21.03
C VAL A 92 7.00 32.09 -20.07
N ILE A 93 7.88 31.07 -20.17
CA ILE A 93 7.88 29.93 -19.24
C ILE A 93 8.06 30.40 -17.79
N GLY A 94 9.08 31.24 -17.55
CA GLY A 94 9.36 31.77 -16.21
C GLY A 94 8.17 32.54 -15.62
N LEU A 95 7.45 33.30 -16.45
CA LEU A 95 6.26 34.02 -16.04
C LEU A 95 5.09 33.09 -15.72
N PHE A 96 4.81 32.08 -16.53
CA PHE A 96 3.73 31.12 -16.22
C PHE A 96 4.03 30.28 -14.98
N HIS A 97 5.28 29.91 -14.75
CA HIS A 97 5.70 29.28 -13.49
C HIS A 97 5.52 30.22 -12.29
N ALA A 98 5.84 31.51 -12.46
CA ALA A 98 5.61 32.52 -11.42
C ALA A 98 4.11 32.70 -11.15
N ILE A 99 3.27 32.77 -12.18
CA ILE A 99 1.80 32.84 -12.06
C ILE A 99 1.26 31.62 -11.31
N TYR A 100 1.72 30.41 -11.68
CA TYR A 100 1.31 29.18 -11.01
C TYR A 100 1.72 29.18 -9.53
N SER A 101 2.99 29.47 -9.25
CA SER A 101 3.53 29.54 -7.88
C SER A 101 2.81 30.61 -7.03
N PHE A 102 2.53 31.77 -7.63
CA PHE A 102 1.78 32.85 -7.01
C PHE A 102 0.37 32.39 -6.65
N SER A 103 -0.34 31.73 -7.56
CA SER A 103 -1.71 31.26 -7.32
C SER A 103 -1.81 30.32 -6.10
N ILE A 104 -0.81 29.46 -5.89
CA ILE A 104 -0.75 28.55 -4.74
C ILE A 104 -0.47 29.32 -3.44
N ARG A 105 0.49 30.25 -3.45
CA ARG A 105 0.94 30.97 -2.24
C ARG A 105 -0.16 31.82 -1.62
N ILE A 106 -0.87 32.58 -2.45
CA ILE A 106 -1.92 33.49 -1.99
C ILE A 106 -3.32 32.86 -2.07
N LYS A 107 -3.40 31.52 -2.15
CA LYS A 107 -4.66 30.73 -2.26
C LYS A 107 -5.64 31.32 -3.26
N PHE A 108 -5.10 31.74 -4.40
CA PHE A 108 -5.86 32.41 -5.43
C PHE A 108 -6.62 31.41 -6.30
N SER A 109 -7.54 31.92 -7.12
CA SER A 109 -8.15 31.13 -8.19
C SER A 109 -7.06 30.43 -8.99
N SER A 110 -7.13 29.11 -9.07
CA SER A 110 -6.24 28.30 -9.93
C SER A 110 -6.39 28.62 -11.42
N GLN A 111 -7.31 29.53 -11.77
CA GLN A 111 -7.65 29.92 -13.14
C GLN A 111 -6.88 31.13 -13.67
N ILE A 112 -6.03 31.85 -12.90
CA ILE A 112 -5.32 33.04 -13.45
C ILE A 112 -4.61 32.71 -14.75
N GLY A 113 -3.81 31.64 -14.76
CA GLY A 113 -3.06 31.25 -15.96
C GLY A 113 -3.98 30.97 -17.14
N VAL A 114 -5.13 30.35 -16.88
CA VAL A 114 -6.15 30.07 -17.90
C VAL A 114 -6.73 31.38 -18.45
N ASP A 115 -7.14 32.29 -17.57
CA ASP A 115 -7.73 33.58 -17.95
C ASP A 115 -6.72 34.47 -18.70
N VAL A 116 -5.43 34.41 -18.32
CA VAL A 116 -4.32 35.05 -19.04
C VAL A 116 -4.23 34.52 -20.47
N LEU A 117 -4.22 33.19 -20.67
CA LEU A 117 -4.16 32.61 -22.02
C LEU A 117 -5.39 32.98 -22.86
N LEU A 118 -6.58 32.97 -22.27
CA LEU A 118 -7.82 33.32 -22.96
C LEU A 118 -7.84 34.81 -23.38
N LEU A 119 -7.32 35.72 -22.55
CA LEU A 119 -7.20 37.13 -22.91
C LEU A 119 -6.14 37.36 -23.99
N LEU A 120 -4.99 36.68 -23.90
CA LEU A 120 -3.94 36.76 -24.92
C LEU A 120 -4.43 36.33 -26.29
N GLU A 121 -5.24 35.26 -26.36
CA GLU A 121 -5.87 34.81 -27.61
C GLU A 121 -6.99 35.76 -28.06
N GLY A 122 -7.98 36.01 -27.20
CA GLY A 122 -9.20 36.71 -27.59
C GLY A 122 -9.03 38.21 -27.83
N GLU A 123 -8.27 38.92 -26.98
CA GLU A 123 -8.10 40.37 -27.08
C GLU A 123 -6.85 40.78 -27.86
N TYR A 124 -5.77 40.01 -27.72
CA TYR A 124 -4.46 40.35 -28.31
C TYR A 124 -4.09 39.49 -29.52
N GLN A 125 -4.95 38.55 -29.92
CA GLN A 125 -4.77 37.68 -31.10
C GLN A 125 -3.42 36.95 -31.11
N LYS A 126 -2.91 36.58 -29.93
CA LYS A 126 -1.66 35.84 -29.80
C LYS A 126 -1.88 34.38 -30.17
N ASP A 127 -0.95 33.83 -30.95
CA ASP A 127 -0.94 32.42 -31.33
C ASP A 127 -0.47 31.56 -30.15
N ILE A 128 -1.40 31.19 -29.27
CA ILE A 128 -1.11 30.38 -28.09
C ILE A 128 -0.57 29.01 -28.50
N VAL A 129 -1.16 28.36 -29.51
CA VAL A 129 -0.74 27.03 -29.94
C VAL A 129 0.66 27.08 -30.53
N GLY A 130 0.93 28.03 -31.43
CA GLY A 130 2.27 28.20 -32.00
C GLY A 130 3.32 28.45 -30.92
N ARG A 131 2.99 29.25 -29.90
CA ARG A 131 3.89 29.48 -28.75
C ARG A 131 4.13 28.18 -27.97
N ILE A 132 3.09 27.43 -27.60
CA ILE A 132 3.26 26.16 -26.88
C ILE A 132 4.09 25.17 -27.71
N THR A 133 3.81 25.04 -29.01
CA THR A 133 4.58 24.22 -29.94
C THR A 133 6.07 24.58 -29.92
N GLU A 134 6.42 25.87 -29.96
CA GLU A 134 7.80 26.33 -29.86
C GLU A 134 8.44 25.95 -28.51
N LEU A 135 7.72 26.17 -27.40
CA LEU A 135 8.21 25.83 -26.06
C LEU A 135 8.44 24.32 -25.90
N THR A 136 7.57 23.48 -26.46
CA THR A 136 7.74 22.03 -26.42
C THR A 136 8.94 21.56 -27.23
N ARG A 137 9.19 22.14 -28.40
CA ARG A 137 10.42 21.84 -29.15
C ARG A 137 11.68 22.22 -28.37
N LEU A 138 11.67 23.38 -27.70
CA LEU A 138 12.78 23.80 -26.83
C LEU A 138 12.98 22.87 -25.63
N GLU A 139 11.92 22.21 -25.13
CA GLU A 139 12.03 21.21 -24.07
C GLU A 139 12.64 19.90 -24.54
N LEU A 140 12.24 19.42 -25.72
CA LEU A 140 12.77 18.19 -26.28
C LEU A 140 14.27 18.27 -26.62
N LEU A 141 14.83 19.48 -26.77
CA LEU A 141 16.25 19.71 -26.99
C LEU A 141 17.09 19.72 -25.70
N ARG A 142 16.47 19.75 -24.51
CA ARG A 142 17.20 19.83 -23.24
C ARG A 142 17.54 18.45 -22.67
N GLU A 143 18.69 18.36 -22.03
CA GLU A 143 19.12 17.13 -21.33
C GLU A 143 18.41 16.94 -19.98
N LYS A 144 17.95 18.04 -19.34
CA LYS A 144 17.34 18.01 -18.02
C LYS A 144 15.93 18.59 -18.06
N PRO A 145 14.94 17.86 -17.50
CA PRO A 145 13.57 18.34 -17.43
C PRO A 145 13.46 19.56 -16.51
N ASP A 146 12.65 20.53 -16.90
CA ASP A 146 12.41 21.77 -16.16
C ASP A 146 10.95 21.85 -15.69
N ARG A 147 10.74 21.83 -14.37
CA ARG A 147 9.40 21.84 -13.76
C ARG A 147 8.58 23.07 -14.15
N SER A 148 9.23 24.21 -14.42
CA SER A 148 8.54 25.44 -14.83
C SER A 148 7.74 25.27 -16.13
N ARG A 149 8.14 24.32 -16.99
CA ARG A 149 7.46 24.00 -18.24
C ARG A 149 6.26 23.09 -18.04
N GLU A 150 6.24 22.28 -16.98
CA GLU A 150 5.07 21.47 -16.65
C GLU A 150 3.87 22.36 -16.32
N ASP A 151 4.11 23.45 -15.57
CA ASP A 151 3.06 24.38 -15.16
C ASP A 151 2.38 25.09 -16.34
N ILE A 152 3.13 25.53 -17.36
CA ILE A 152 2.51 26.17 -18.54
C ILE A 152 1.72 25.16 -19.39
N TYR A 153 2.18 23.90 -19.50
CA TYR A 153 1.39 22.87 -20.16
C TYR A 153 0.12 22.58 -19.39
N ASP A 154 0.18 22.52 -18.07
CA ASP A 154 -0.98 22.32 -17.23
C ASP A 154 -2.02 23.43 -17.42
N ILE A 155 -1.56 24.68 -17.41
CA ILE A 155 -2.41 25.85 -17.64
C ILE A 155 -3.00 25.85 -19.06
N PHE A 156 -2.18 25.54 -20.08
CA PHE A 156 -2.64 25.44 -21.47
C PHE A 156 -3.71 24.35 -21.61
N CYS A 157 -3.47 23.20 -21.00
CA CYS A 157 -4.38 22.05 -20.99
C CYS A 157 -5.74 22.41 -20.39
N ASP A 158 -5.75 23.16 -19.29
CA ASP A 158 -6.97 23.62 -18.62
C ASP A 158 -7.67 24.75 -19.41
N ALA A 159 -6.92 25.55 -20.17
CA ALA A 159 -7.46 26.62 -21.02
C ALA A 159 -8.04 26.12 -22.35
N LEU A 160 -7.49 25.04 -22.91
CA LEU A 160 -7.89 24.47 -24.19
C LEU A 160 -9.41 24.33 -24.35
N PRO A 161 -10.17 23.75 -23.38
CA PRO A 161 -11.63 23.73 -23.30
C PRO A 161 -12.39 25.04 -23.64
N ARG A 162 -11.74 26.19 -23.53
CA ARG A 162 -12.35 27.52 -23.71
C ARG A 162 -11.76 28.33 -24.86
N LEU A 163 -10.60 27.95 -25.38
CA LEU A 163 -9.94 28.62 -26.50
C LEU A 163 -10.66 28.32 -27.84
N GLU A 164 -10.67 29.30 -28.75
CA GLU A 164 -11.23 29.23 -30.11
C GLU A 164 -10.12 28.87 -31.11
N ILE A 165 -9.57 27.67 -30.94
CA ILE A 165 -8.42 27.20 -31.72
C ILE A 165 -8.85 26.35 -32.93
N LYS A 166 -8.14 26.53 -34.04
CA LYS A 166 -8.21 25.64 -35.21
C LYS A 166 -7.67 24.25 -34.85
N LEU A 167 -8.47 23.20 -35.07
CA LEU A 167 -8.11 21.85 -34.63
C LEU A 167 -6.84 21.33 -35.31
N GLU A 168 -6.54 21.80 -36.53
CA GLU A 168 -5.35 21.43 -37.29
C GLU A 168 -4.04 21.76 -36.57
N SER A 169 -3.98 22.88 -35.85
CA SER A 169 -2.77 23.25 -35.11
C SER A 169 -2.59 22.44 -33.83
N LEU A 170 -3.65 21.80 -33.32
CA LEU A 170 -3.58 21.01 -32.08
C LEU A 170 -2.96 19.63 -32.28
N VAL A 171 -3.05 19.05 -33.49
CA VAL A 171 -2.49 17.71 -33.74
C VAL A 171 -0.97 17.72 -33.52
N GLU A 172 -0.29 18.71 -34.10
CA GLU A 172 1.16 18.87 -33.96
C GLU A 172 1.57 19.14 -32.50
N VAL A 173 0.84 20.03 -31.81
CA VAL A 173 1.19 20.34 -30.41
C VAL A 173 1.01 19.13 -29.50
N PHE A 174 -0.03 18.32 -29.72
CA PHE A 174 -0.24 17.10 -28.96
C PHE A 174 0.84 16.06 -29.23
N GLU A 175 1.32 15.96 -30.47
CA GLU A 175 2.46 15.11 -30.83
C GLU A 175 3.72 15.46 -30.05
N LEU A 176 4.03 16.75 -29.97
CA LEU A 176 5.19 17.21 -29.21
C LEU A 176 5.01 17.01 -27.71
N ILE A 177 3.83 17.34 -27.14
CA ILE A 177 3.62 17.22 -25.69
C ILE A 177 3.60 15.74 -25.25
N LEU A 178 3.14 14.80 -26.07
CA LEU A 178 3.21 13.34 -25.77
C LEU A 178 4.64 12.81 -25.67
N GLN A 179 5.64 13.55 -26.16
CA GLN A 179 7.05 13.21 -25.99
C GLN A 179 7.63 13.73 -24.67
N THR A 180 6.87 14.55 -23.93
CA THR A 180 7.24 15.10 -22.62
C THR A 180 6.66 14.28 -21.46
N LYS A 181 7.10 14.57 -20.23
CA LYS A 181 6.59 13.92 -19.01
C LYS A 181 5.13 14.26 -18.68
N THR A 182 4.61 15.38 -19.17
CA THR A 182 3.24 15.85 -18.91
C THR A 182 2.22 15.34 -19.93
N GLY A 183 2.64 14.51 -20.89
CA GLY A 183 1.78 14.00 -21.97
C GLY A 183 0.50 13.30 -21.50
N TYR A 184 0.45 12.80 -20.26
CA TYR A 184 -0.72 12.10 -19.73
C TYR A 184 -1.99 12.95 -19.63
N ARG A 185 -1.89 14.29 -19.51
CA ARG A 185 -3.08 15.15 -19.44
C ARG A 185 -3.78 15.33 -20.80
N ILE A 186 -3.07 15.12 -21.90
CA ILE A 186 -3.63 15.25 -23.26
C ILE A 186 -4.82 14.32 -23.48
N TYR A 187 -4.77 13.14 -22.90
CA TYR A 187 -5.81 12.13 -23.00
C TYR A 187 -7.20 12.68 -22.61
N SER A 188 -7.34 13.31 -21.44
CA SER A 188 -8.63 13.86 -20.99
C SER A 188 -9.03 15.12 -21.78
N ILE A 189 -8.07 15.88 -22.28
CA ILE A 189 -8.32 17.08 -23.08
C ILE A 189 -8.87 16.74 -24.45
N VAL A 190 -8.28 15.74 -25.12
CA VAL A 190 -8.79 15.23 -26.40
C VAL A 190 -10.23 14.75 -26.24
N GLU A 191 -10.53 14.03 -25.16
CA GLU A 191 -11.90 13.62 -24.85
C GLU A 191 -12.83 14.84 -24.71
N ASN A 192 -12.43 15.87 -23.95
CA ASN A 192 -13.22 17.08 -23.72
C ASN A 192 -13.43 17.92 -24.99
N LEU A 193 -12.41 18.01 -25.84
CA LEU A 193 -12.45 18.73 -27.12
C LEU A 193 -13.33 18.00 -28.14
N ALA A 194 -13.16 16.69 -28.25
CA ALA A 194 -14.02 15.84 -29.05
C ALA A 194 -15.46 15.90 -28.55
N SER A 195 -15.67 16.03 -27.24
CA SER A 195 -16.99 16.17 -26.65
C SER A 195 -17.62 17.56 -26.79
N ARG A 196 -17.12 18.46 -27.65
CA ARG A 196 -17.82 19.73 -27.93
C ARG A 196 -18.77 19.61 -29.11
N SER A 197 -18.40 18.83 -30.11
CA SER A 197 -19.19 18.68 -31.33
C SER A 197 -18.79 17.38 -32.04
N GLN A 198 -19.72 16.83 -32.83
CA GLN A 198 -19.41 15.68 -33.69
C GLN A 198 -18.29 15.99 -34.69
N SER A 199 -18.23 17.22 -35.22
CA SER A 199 -17.17 17.64 -36.14
C SER A 199 -15.79 17.60 -35.49
N ASN A 200 -15.66 18.00 -34.22
CA ASN A 200 -14.40 17.95 -33.49
C ASN A 200 -13.97 16.50 -33.27
N ALA A 201 -14.90 15.65 -32.83
CA ALA A 201 -14.61 14.24 -32.62
C ALA A 201 -14.22 13.53 -33.93
N ASP A 202 -14.92 13.82 -35.02
CA ASP A 202 -14.61 13.31 -36.37
C ASP A 202 -13.23 13.76 -36.84
N PHE A 203 -12.90 15.04 -36.63
CA PHE A 203 -11.59 15.59 -36.95
C PHE A 203 -10.48 14.85 -36.20
N PHE A 204 -10.56 14.77 -34.87
CA PHE A 204 -9.52 14.13 -34.06
C PHE A 204 -9.41 12.64 -34.35
N TYR A 205 -10.54 11.93 -34.44
CA TYR A 205 -10.55 10.51 -34.78
C TYR A 205 -9.85 10.24 -36.11
N ASN A 206 -10.23 10.94 -37.19
CA ASN A 206 -9.67 10.70 -38.52
C ASN A 206 -8.18 11.04 -38.60
N ASN A 207 -7.72 12.09 -37.91
CA ASN A 207 -6.30 12.45 -37.89
C ASN A 207 -5.45 11.47 -37.06
N PHE A 208 -5.96 11.00 -35.91
CA PHE A 208 -5.19 10.11 -35.03
C PHE A 208 -5.08 8.69 -35.57
N ILE A 209 -6.10 8.14 -36.24
CA ILE A 209 -6.03 6.77 -36.78
C ILE A 209 -5.07 6.62 -37.97
N VAL A 210 -4.74 7.70 -38.67
CA VAL A 210 -3.79 7.71 -39.79
C VAL A 210 -2.36 8.10 -39.36
N ALA A 211 -2.17 8.46 -38.09
CA ALA A 211 -0.87 8.84 -37.56
C ALA A 211 0.09 7.64 -37.55
N GLN A 212 1.39 7.90 -37.71
CA GLN A 212 2.42 6.86 -37.70
C GLN A 212 2.89 6.52 -36.28
N GLU A 213 2.92 7.52 -35.39
CA GLU A 213 3.41 7.37 -34.01
C GLU A 213 2.35 6.70 -33.11
N PRO A 214 2.64 5.54 -32.49
CA PRO A 214 1.65 4.79 -31.70
C PRO A 214 1.00 5.57 -30.56
N ARG A 215 1.75 6.49 -29.93
CA ARG A 215 1.22 7.36 -28.86
C ARG A 215 0.18 8.36 -29.36
N ILE A 216 0.27 8.79 -30.62
CA ILE A 216 -0.76 9.65 -31.23
C ILE A 216 -1.96 8.83 -31.62
N VAL A 217 -1.73 7.64 -32.18
CA VAL A 217 -2.81 6.73 -32.54
C VAL A 217 -3.68 6.41 -31.33
N SER A 218 -3.09 6.25 -30.13
CA SER A 218 -3.85 5.99 -28.89
C SER A 218 -4.81 7.13 -28.51
N LEU A 219 -4.60 8.37 -28.96
CA LEU A 219 -5.54 9.48 -28.74
C LEU A 219 -6.89 9.26 -29.45
N ALA A 220 -6.95 8.39 -30.46
CA ALA A 220 -8.21 8.02 -31.11
C ALA A 220 -9.21 7.39 -30.13
N PHE A 221 -8.73 6.69 -29.09
CA PHE A 221 -9.57 6.17 -28.01
C PHE A 221 -10.36 7.29 -27.30
N TYR A 222 -9.68 8.38 -26.96
CA TYR A 222 -10.29 9.52 -26.27
C TYR A 222 -11.20 10.34 -27.19
N ALA A 223 -10.85 10.43 -28.48
CA ALA A 223 -11.74 11.01 -29.49
C ALA A 223 -13.05 10.22 -29.61
N LEU A 224 -12.99 8.88 -29.59
CA LEU A 224 -14.18 8.02 -29.56
C LEU A 224 -15.00 8.20 -28.29
N ARG A 225 -14.36 8.34 -27.12
CA ARG A 225 -15.06 8.65 -25.85
C ARG A 225 -15.78 10.00 -25.91
N GLY A 226 -15.15 11.01 -26.49
CA GLY A 226 -15.79 12.30 -26.73
C GLY A 226 -16.99 12.17 -27.67
N LEU A 227 -16.86 11.42 -28.78
CA LEU A 227 -17.95 11.16 -29.72
C LEU A 227 -19.14 10.44 -29.06
N ALA A 228 -18.86 9.46 -28.19
CA ALA A 228 -19.88 8.65 -27.53
C ALA A 228 -20.85 9.46 -26.66
N LYS A 229 -20.42 10.63 -26.17
CA LYS A 229 -21.27 11.55 -25.39
C LYS A 229 -22.41 12.18 -26.23
N PHE A 230 -22.31 12.17 -27.56
CA PHE A 230 -23.31 12.75 -28.47
C PHE A 230 -23.93 11.72 -29.39
N ASN A 231 -23.09 10.84 -29.95
CA ASN A 231 -23.49 9.84 -30.92
C ASN A 231 -22.88 8.48 -30.55
N PRO A 232 -23.44 7.83 -29.51
CA PRO A 232 -22.93 6.55 -29.02
C PRO A 232 -22.95 5.46 -30.11
N ASP A 233 -23.95 5.47 -30.98
CA ASP A 233 -24.08 4.50 -32.08
C ASP A 233 -22.92 4.60 -33.08
N GLU A 234 -22.57 5.82 -33.49
CA GLU A 234 -21.46 6.04 -34.42
C GLU A 234 -20.10 5.75 -33.78
N ALA A 235 -19.91 6.11 -32.50
CA ALA A 235 -18.69 5.79 -31.77
C ALA A 235 -18.49 4.28 -31.64
N HIS A 236 -19.54 3.54 -31.28
CA HIS A 236 -19.54 2.07 -31.21
C HIS A 236 -19.22 1.45 -32.57
N ARG A 237 -19.89 1.89 -33.64
CA ARG A 237 -19.65 1.42 -35.01
C ARG A 237 -18.20 1.63 -35.45
N ARG A 238 -17.63 2.80 -35.17
CA ARG A 238 -16.22 3.10 -35.51
C ARG A 238 -15.25 2.24 -34.72
N ALA A 239 -15.51 2.02 -33.44
CA ALA A 239 -14.68 1.14 -32.63
C ALA A 239 -14.73 -0.30 -33.13
N LEU A 240 -15.91 -0.81 -33.52
CA LEU A 240 -16.05 -2.10 -34.20
C LEU A 240 -15.23 -2.18 -35.49
N VAL A 241 -15.23 -1.13 -36.32
CA VAL A 241 -14.37 -1.07 -37.52
C VAL A 241 -12.89 -1.15 -37.15
N LEU A 242 -12.45 -0.42 -36.11
CA LEU A 242 -11.07 -0.48 -35.65
C LEU A 242 -10.64 -1.89 -35.20
N THR A 243 -11.54 -2.68 -34.59
CA THR A 243 -11.22 -4.07 -34.23
C THR A 243 -10.84 -4.94 -35.45
N ASN A 244 -11.27 -4.57 -36.66
CA ASN A 244 -10.90 -5.28 -37.90
C ASN A 244 -9.60 -4.80 -38.52
N SER A 245 -8.91 -3.82 -37.93
CA SER A 245 -7.66 -3.30 -38.48
C SER A 245 -6.55 -4.34 -38.46
N GLU A 246 -5.70 -4.31 -39.48
CA GLU A 246 -4.46 -5.08 -39.54
C GLU A 246 -3.40 -4.52 -38.57
N GLN A 247 -3.45 -3.23 -38.26
CA GLN A 247 -2.56 -2.59 -37.29
C GLN A 247 -2.99 -2.95 -35.86
N SER A 248 -2.09 -3.55 -35.08
CA SER A 248 -2.39 -4.04 -33.72
C SER A 248 -2.86 -2.93 -32.80
N ILE A 249 -2.24 -1.74 -32.85
CA ILE A 249 -2.62 -0.60 -32.01
C ILE A 249 -4.06 -0.11 -32.26
N LEU A 250 -4.49 -0.03 -33.51
CA LEU A 250 -5.87 0.35 -33.86
C LEU A 250 -6.87 -0.69 -33.38
N ARG A 251 -6.53 -1.97 -33.54
CA ARG A 251 -7.34 -3.07 -33.02
C ARG A 251 -7.50 -2.99 -31.50
N GLN A 252 -6.41 -2.76 -30.78
CA GLN A 252 -6.42 -2.59 -29.32
C GLN A 252 -7.28 -1.41 -28.89
N ILE A 253 -7.20 -0.27 -29.58
CA ILE A 253 -8.05 0.90 -29.31
C ILE A 253 -9.53 0.55 -29.46
N GLY A 254 -9.88 -0.15 -30.54
CA GLY A 254 -11.26 -0.62 -30.76
C GLY A 254 -11.74 -1.52 -29.63
N ILE A 255 -10.93 -2.50 -29.23
CA ILE A 255 -11.27 -3.43 -28.14
C ILE A 255 -11.39 -2.71 -26.79
N ALA A 256 -10.41 -1.88 -26.43
CA ALA A 256 -10.42 -1.12 -25.18
C ALA A 256 -11.65 -0.22 -25.10
N PHE A 257 -11.96 0.52 -26.17
CA PHE A 257 -13.11 1.43 -26.20
C PHE A 257 -14.43 0.66 -26.02
N LEU A 258 -14.61 -0.45 -26.74
CA LEU A 258 -15.81 -1.27 -26.63
C LEU A 258 -15.97 -1.91 -25.25
N GLY A 259 -14.87 -2.20 -24.56
CA GLY A 259 -14.88 -2.65 -23.16
C GLY A 259 -15.33 -1.57 -22.17
N GLU A 260 -14.95 -0.31 -22.38
CA GLU A 260 -15.35 0.83 -21.55
C GLU A 260 -16.69 1.47 -21.93
N PHE A 261 -17.26 1.09 -23.08
CA PHE A 261 -18.49 1.68 -23.59
C PHE A 261 -19.67 1.51 -22.61
N SER A 262 -20.54 2.52 -22.52
CA SER A 262 -21.74 2.48 -21.68
C SER A 262 -22.87 1.76 -22.43
N TYR A 263 -23.38 0.67 -21.84
CA TYR A 263 -24.43 -0.18 -22.41
C TYR A 263 -25.71 -0.15 -21.55
N GLU A 264 -26.10 1.03 -21.05
CA GLU A 264 -27.18 1.20 -20.07
C GLU A 264 -28.61 1.17 -20.66
N THR A 265 -28.77 1.42 -21.96
CA THR A 265 -30.08 1.52 -22.63
C THR A 265 -30.47 0.22 -23.35
N SER A 266 -31.77 -0.02 -23.54
CA SER A 266 -32.26 -1.21 -24.24
C SER A 266 -31.71 -1.35 -25.66
N LYS A 267 -31.55 -0.23 -26.38
CA LYS A 267 -30.92 -0.20 -27.72
C LYS A 267 -29.45 -0.60 -27.69
N GLN A 268 -28.75 -0.36 -26.57
CA GLN A 268 -27.36 -0.75 -26.39
C GLN A 268 -27.18 -2.24 -26.07
N SER A 269 -28.25 -2.99 -25.78
CA SER A 269 -28.16 -4.44 -25.62
C SER A 269 -27.69 -5.14 -26.91
N ASP A 270 -28.20 -4.70 -28.07
CA ASP A 270 -27.77 -5.24 -29.37
C ASP A 270 -26.30 -4.90 -29.66
N GLN A 271 -25.86 -3.70 -29.23
CA GLN A 271 -24.47 -3.28 -29.34
C GLN A 271 -23.54 -4.07 -28.43
N LEU A 272 -23.99 -4.40 -27.21
CA LEU A 272 -23.26 -5.27 -26.29
C LEU A 272 -23.07 -6.65 -26.89
N GLN A 273 -24.14 -7.24 -27.46
CA GLN A 273 -24.02 -8.54 -28.12
C GLN A 273 -23.07 -8.47 -29.31
N ALA A 274 -23.17 -7.46 -30.16
CA ALA A 274 -22.25 -7.27 -31.28
C ALA A 274 -20.78 -7.12 -30.82
N THR A 275 -20.55 -6.45 -29.69
CA THR A 275 -19.22 -6.36 -29.05
C THR A 275 -18.73 -7.74 -28.60
N LEU A 276 -19.57 -8.50 -27.90
CA LEU A 276 -19.20 -9.83 -27.38
C LEU A 276 -18.94 -10.82 -28.50
N ASP A 277 -19.81 -10.87 -29.52
CA ASP A 277 -19.60 -11.68 -30.72
C ASP A 277 -18.25 -11.36 -31.39
N LYS A 278 -17.92 -10.06 -31.45
CA LYS A 278 -16.64 -9.62 -32.01
C LYS A 278 -15.47 -10.02 -31.14
N PHE A 279 -15.57 -9.87 -29.82
CA PHE A 279 -14.53 -10.27 -28.87
C PHE A 279 -14.29 -11.78 -28.88
N ASN A 280 -15.34 -12.58 -28.95
CA ASN A 280 -15.28 -14.04 -29.08
C ASN A 280 -14.55 -14.47 -30.36
N SER A 281 -14.69 -13.73 -31.46
CA SER A 281 -13.96 -14.02 -32.69
C SER A 281 -12.43 -13.90 -32.56
N PHE A 282 -11.93 -13.12 -31.58
CA PHE A 282 -10.48 -13.02 -31.31
C PHE A 282 -9.93 -14.19 -30.49
N LYS A 283 -10.78 -14.87 -29.72
CA LYS A 283 -10.38 -15.95 -28.82
C LYS A 283 -9.77 -17.16 -29.54
N GLU A 284 -10.13 -17.39 -30.80
CA GLU A 284 -9.65 -18.53 -31.58
C GLU A 284 -8.13 -18.50 -31.85
N LYS A 285 -7.50 -17.32 -31.82
CA LYS A 285 -6.06 -17.15 -32.09
C LYS A 285 -5.41 -16.32 -31.01
N PHE A 286 -4.75 -17.00 -30.06
CA PHE A 286 -4.00 -16.35 -29.00
C PHE A 286 -2.93 -15.39 -29.58
N ASN A 287 -3.04 -14.13 -29.22
CA ASN A 287 -2.12 -13.05 -29.51
C ASN A 287 -1.96 -12.21 -28.24
N VAL A 288 -0.80 -12.33 -27.57
CA VAL A 288 -0.54 -11.70 -26.27
C VAL A 288 -1.00 -10.23 -26.21
N GLU A 289 -0.65 -9.43 -27.22
CA GLU A 289 -1.00 -8.01 -27.25
C GLU A 289 -2.51 -7.77 -27.34
N THR A 290 -3.21 -8.54 -28.15
CA THR A 290 -4.67 -8.42 -28.31
C THR A 290 -5.39 -9.00 -27.09
N ASP A 291 -4.92 -10.12 -26.57
CA ASP A 291 -5.54 -10.86 -25.47
C ASP A 291 -5.48 -10.10 -24.15
N LEU A 292 -4.39 -9.37 -23.88
CA LEU A 292 -4.29 -8.53 -22.70
C LEU A 292 -5.34 -7.41 -22.68
N VAL A 293 -5.54 -6.74 -23.82
CA VAL A 293 -6.55 -5.68 -23.94
C VAL A 293 -7.96 -6.29 -23.95
N LEU A 294 -8.12 -7.47 -24.56
CA LEU A 294 -9.37 -8.21 -24.57
C LEU A 294 -9.79 -8.66 -23.17
N LEU A 295 -8.85 -9.14 -22.36
CA LEU A 295 -9.07 -9.47 -20.94
C LEU A 295 -9.54 -8.25 -20.16
N GLN A 296 -8.87 -7.10 -20.31
CA GLN A 296 -9.29 -5.87 -19.67
C GLN A 296 -10.69 -5.46 -20.10
N ALA A 297 -11.00 -5.59 -21.40
CA ALA A 297 -12.32 -5.29 -21.93
C ALA A 297 -13.39 -6.21 -21.36
N TYR A 298 -13.17 -7.52 -21.27
CA TYR A 298 -14.07 -8.44 -20.56
C TYR A 298 -14.19 -8.08 -19.07
N GLY A 299 -13.11 -7.70 -18.41
CA GLY A 299 -13.10 -7.19 -17.03
C GLY A 299 -14.04 -6.02 -16.81
N ASN A 300 -14.06 -5.08 -17.76
CA ASN A 300 -14.95 -3.92 -17.72
C ASN A 300 -16.42 -4.29 -18.03
N LEU A 301 -16.65 -5.36 -18.79
CA LEU A 301 -17.98 -5.84 -19.19
C LEU A 301 -18.58 -6.91 -18.27
N ALA A 302 -17.81 -7.52 -17.37
CA ALA A 302 -18.25 -8.65 -16.55
C ALA A 302 -19.47 -8.34 -15.66
N ASN A 303 -19.61 -7.10 -15.17
CA ASN A 303 -20.79 -6.68 -14.41
C ASN A 303 -22.01 -6.35 -15.28
N LYS A 304 -21.84 -6.34 -16.61
CA LYS A 304 -22.89 -6.04 -17.60
C LYS A 304 -23.31 -7.27 -18.39
N SER A 305 -22.51 -8.34 -18.41
CA SER A 305 -22.77 -9.57 -19.17
C SER A 305 -22.21 -10.81 -18.48
N ASP A 306 -23.08 -11.79 -18.26
CA ASP A 306 -22.70 -13.12 -17.74
C ASP A 306 -21.76 -13.86 -18.70
N GLU A 307 -21.85 -13.60 -20.01
CA GLU A 307 -20.95 -14.17 -21.01
C GLU A 307 -19.53 -13.64 -20.83
N ALA A 308 -19.36 -12.32 -20.65
CA ALA A 308 -18.05 -11.72 -20.38
C ALA A 308 -17.46 -12.25 -19.06
N ALA A 309 -18.30 -12.38 -18.03
CA ALA A 309 -17.93 -12.94 -16.74
C ALA A 309 -17.45 -14.39 -16.85
N ALA A 310 -18.17 -15.25 -17.58
CA ALA A 310 -17.80 -16.64 -17.81
C ALA A 310 -16.44 -16.77 -18.52
N ILE A 311 -16.17 -15.87 -19.48
CA ILE A 311 -14.90 -15.85 -20.20
C ILE A 311 -13.72 -15.50 -19.26
N LEU A 312 -13.89 -14.56 -18.33
CA LEU A 312 -12.85 -14.28 -17.32
C LEU A 312 -12.57 -15.49 -16.42
N VAL A 313 -13.61 -16.23 -16.02
CA VAL A 313 -13.48 -17.46 -15.23
C VAL A 313 -12.72 -18.53 -16.01
N GLU A 314 -12.93 -18.64 -17.32
CA GLU A 314 -12.16 -19.53 -18.19
C GLU A 314 -10.69 -19.11 -18.29
N PHE A 315 -10.42 -17.81 -18.48
CA PHE A 315 -9.06 -17.30 -18.54
C PHE A 315 -8.28 -17.45 -17.23
N ALA A 316 -8.97 -17.52 -16.08
CA ALA A 316 -8.35 -17.80 -14.80
C ALA A 316 -7.62 -19.16 -14.78
N SER A 317 -8.11 -20.13 -15.54
CA SER A 317 -7.50 -21.45 -15.70
C SER A 317 -6.40 -21.50 -16.79
N SER A 318 -6.05 -20.35 -17.38
CA SER A 318 -5.03 -20.30 -18.45
C SER A 318 -3.64 -20.69 -17.93
N LYS A 319 -2.93 -21.52 -18.71
CA LYS A 319 -1.53 -21.85 -18.42
C LYS A 319 -0.57 -20.69 -18.68
N ASN A 320 -1.01 -19.66 -19.42
CA ASN A 320 -0.17 -18.52 -19.73
C ASN A 320 -0.03 -17.61 -18.50
N HIS A 321 1.21 -17.40 -18.05
CA HIS A 321 1.51 -16.53 -16.89
C HIS A 321 1.06 -15.09 -17.11
N VAL A 322 1.28 -14.53 -18.30
CA VAL A 322 0.96 -13.13 -18.63
C VAL A 322 -0.55 -12.86 -18.56
N VAL A 323 -1.35 -13.83 -19.02
CA VAL A 323 -2.82 -13.80 -18.92
C VAL A 323 -3.28 -13.79 -17.46
N ARG A 324 -2.68 -14.65 -16.62
CA ARG A 324 -3.03 -14.76 -15.20
C ARG A 324 -2.65 -13.51 -14.41
N GLU A 325 -1.49 -12.93 -14.71
CA GLU A 325 -1.04 -11.69 -14.09
C GLU A 325 -1.99 -10.53 -14.44
N GLN A 326 -2.39 -10.42 -15.71
CA GLN A 326 -3.37 -9.42 -16.12
C GLN A 326 -4.74 -9.65 -15.47
N LEU A 327 -5.21 -10.90 -15.42
CA LEU A 327 -6.46 -11.22 -14.72
C LEU A 327 -6.40 -10.84 -13.24
N GLY A 328 -5.26 -11.10 -12.60
CA GLY A 328 -5.00 -10.65 -11.24
C GLY A 328 -5.14 -9.14 -11.04
N ASN A 329 -4.57 -8.36 -11.95
CA ASN A 329 -4.71 -6.90 -11.95
C ASN A 329 -6.17 -6.47 -12.17
N ILE A 330 -6.91 -7.15 -13.04
CA ILE A 330 -8.34 -6.90 -13.26
C ILE A 330 -9.13 -7.18 -12.00
N LEU A 331 -8.93 -8.33 -11.36
CA LEU A 331 -9.59 -8.67 -10.10
C LEU A 331 -9.26 -7.64 -9.01
N PHE A 332 -7.99 -7.23 -8.90
CA PHE A 332 -7.56 -6.19 -7.97
C PHE A 332 -8.28 -4.86 -8.20
N GLN A 333 -8.34 -4.38 -9.44
CA GLN A 333 -9.06 -3.15 -9.81
C GLN A 333 -10.57 -3.24 -9.54
N LYS A 334 -11.14 -4.44 -9.68
CA LYS A 334 -12.58 -4.70 -9.51
C LYS A 334 -12.98 -5.16 -8.11
N ALA A 335 -12.04 -5.32 -7.18
CA ALA A 335 -12.30 -5.86 -5.86
C ALA A 335 -13.37 -5.09 -5.07
N SER A 336 -13.42 -3.76 -5.17
CA SER A 336 -14.44 -2.95 -4.48
C SER A 336 -15.83 -3.05 -5.11
N GLU A 337 -15.93 -3.37 -6.40
CA GLU A 337 -17.19 -3.36 -7.17
C GLU A 337 -17.79 -4.76 -7.32
N ALA A 338 -16.95 -5.79 -7.50
CA ALA A 338 -17.37 -7.11 -7.99
C ALA A 338 -17.21 -8.24 -6.96
N TYR A 339 -16.71 -7.98 -5.74
CA TYR A 339 -16.42 -9.03 -4.76
C TYR A 339 -17.63 -9.91 -4.39
N SER A 340 -18.85 -9.37 -4.51
CA SER A 340 -20.09 -10.09 -4.21
C SER A 340 -20.57 -10.96 -5.38
N CYS A 341 -20.09 -10.70 -6.59
CA CYS A 341 -20.45 -11.45 -7.78
C CYS A 341 -19.87 -12.88 -7.75
N SER A 342 -20.63 -13.87 -8.23
CA SER A 342 -20.18 -15.27 -8.28
C SER A 342 -18.96 -15.44 -9.18
N TRP A 343 -18.98 -14.85 -10.37
CA TRP A 343 -17.90 -14.94 -11.34
C TRP A 343 -16.55 -14.46 -10.79
N TYR A 344 -16.56 -13.40 -9.95
CA TYR A 344 -15.35 -12.84 -9.37
C TYR A 344 -14.68 -13.85 -8.44
N LYS A 345 -15.47 -14.51 -7.59
CA LYS A 345 -15.02 -15.53 -6.65
C LYS A 345 -14.51 -16.77 -7.38
N GLU A 346 -15.24 -17.21 -8.40
CA GLU A 346 -14.84 -18.35 -9.24
C GLU A 346 -13.53 -18.08 -9.97
N ALA A 347 -13.39 -16.89 -10.58
CA ALA A 347 -12.16 -16.47 -11.23
C ALA A 347 -10.99 -16.42 -10.24
N LEU A 348 -11.20 -15.87 -9.04
CA LEU A 348 -10.18 -15.81 -7.99
C LEU A 348 -9.76 -17.21 -7.52
N LEU A 349 -10.71 -18.13 -7.33
CA LEU A 349 -10.45 -19.52 -6.97
C LEU A 349 -9.68 -20.28 -8.06
N HIS A 350 -10.08 -20.16 -9.32
CA HIS A 350 -9.38 -20.78 -10.44
C HIS A 350 -7.96 -20.24 -10.62
N LEU A 351 -7.79 -18.93 -10.41
CA LEU A 351 -6.49 -18.28 -10.52
C LEU A 351 -5.50 -18.88 -9.52
N VAL A 352 -5.87 -18.97 -8.24
CA VAL A 352 -4.98 -19.46 -7.17
C VAL A 352 -4.65 -20.95 -7.24
N GLN A 353 -5.40 -21.75 -8.00
CA GLN A 353 -5.10 -23.18 -8.18
C GLN A 353 -3.80 -23.41 -8.97
N ILE A 354 -3.33 -22.43 -9.76
CA ILE A 354 -2.11 -22.54 -10.57
C ILE A 354 -0.99 -21.75 -9.87
N LEU A 355 -0.19 -22.46 -9.10
CA LEU A 355 0.70 -21.92 -8.07
C LEU A 355 2.03 -21.38 -8.62
N SER A 356 1.97 -20.27 -9.34
CA SER A 356 3.15 -19.56 -9.85
C SER A 356 2.86 -18.06 -9.96
N PHE A 357 3.04 -17.32 -8.85
CA PHE A 357 2.79 -15.89 -8.79
C PHE A 357 4.06 -15.11 -8.47
N SER A 358 4.17 -13.92 -9.06
CA SER A 358 5.11 -12.91 -8.59
C SER A 358 4.71 -12.39 -7.20
N THR A 359 5.66 -11.77 -6.49
CA THR A 359 5.40 -11.16 -5.18
C THR A 359 4.34 -10.05 -5.28
N GLU A 360 4.41 -9.24 -6.34
CA GLU A 360 3.49 -8.15 -6.63
C GLU A 360 2.06 -8.68 -6.82
N MET A 361 1.92 -9.78 -7.58
CA MET A 361 0.65 -10.44 -7.80
C MET A 361 0.07 -11.01 -6.49
N LEU A 362 0.90 -11.57 -5.62
CA LEU A 362 0.46 -12.05 -4.31
C LEU A 362 -0.06 -10.91 -3.42
N HIS A 363 0.53 -9.71 -3.49
CA HIS A 363 0.00 -8.53 -2.78
C HIS A 363 -1.34 -8.04 -3.36
N SER A 364 -1.51 -8.11 -4.68
CA SER A 364 -2.81 -7.84 -5.32
C SER A 364 -3.87 -8.86 -4.89
N LEU A 365 -3.50 -10.15 -4.82
CA LEU A 365 -4.37 -11.20 -4.31
C LEU A 365 -4.70 -11.02 -2.83
N ASP A 366 -3.74 -10.65 -1.99
CA ASP A 366 -3.99 -10.34 -0.58
C ASP A 366 -5.06 -9.25 -0.40
N TYR A 367 -5.00 -8.19 -1.21
CA TYR A 367 -6.04 -7.18 -1.23
C TYR A 367 -7.40 -7.76 -1.62
N CYS A 368 -7.47 -8.58 -2.68
CA CYS A 368 -8.71 -9.22 -3.13
C CYS A 368 -9.30 -10.14 -2.05
N ILE A 369 -8.46 -10.98 -1.43
CA ILE A 369 -8.86 -11.94 -0.39
C ILE A 369 -9.36 -11.20 0.85
N ASN A 370 -8.69 -10.13 1.27
CA ASN A 370 -9.13 -9.30 2.38
C ASN A 370 -10.53 -8.67 2.13
N TYR A 371 -10.82 -8.25 0.89
CA TYR A 371 -12.16 -7.79 0.53
C TYR A 371 -13.21 -8.90 0.59
N CYS A 372 -12.88 -10.10 0.08
CA CYS A 372 -13.76 -11.26 0.19
C CYS A 372 -14.00 -11.64 1.66
N LEU A 373 -12.97 -11.60 2.50
CA LEU A 373 -13.02 -11.99 3.91
C LEU A 373 -14.05 -11.18 4.71
N LYS A 374 -14.13 -9.87 4.49
CA LYS A 374 -15.07 -8.98 5.20
C LYS A 374 -16.55 -9.33 4.96
N ASN A 375 -16.85 -10.03 3.87
CA ASN A 375 -18.22 -10.29 3.41
C ASN A 375 -18.56 -11.77 3.43
N GLU A 376 -17.64 -12.62 2.97
CA GLU A 376 -17.77 -14.07 2.86
C GLU A 376 -16.49 -14.77 3.33
N PRO A 377 -16.29 -14.92 4.66
CA PRO A 377 -15.08 -15.52 5.21
C PRO A 377 -14.75 -16.89 4.63
N ASN A 378 -15.75 -17.76 4.42
CA ASN A 378 -15.54 -19.12 3.94
C ASN A 378 -14.85 -19.17 2.56
N THR A 379 -15.19 -18.25 1.65
CA THR A 379 -14.58 -18.17 0.32
C THR A 379 -13.13 -17.71 0.43
N ALA A 380 -12.86 -16.68 1.22
CA ALA A 380 -11.51 -16.19 1.48
C ALA A 380 -10.61 -17.28 2.07
N ILE A 381 -11.14 -18.08 3.00
CA ILE A 381 -10.43 -19.22 3.59
C ILE A 381 -10.02 -20.24 2.55
N GLN A 382 -10.93 -20.62 1.65
CA GLN A 382 -10.64 -21.59 0.60
C GLN A 382 -9.50 -21.08 -0.28
N ILE A 383 -9.51 -19.79 -0.62
CA ILE A 383 -8.45 -19.16 -1.42
C ILE A 383 -7.11 -19.19 -0.68
N VAL A 384 -7.08 -18.81 0.61
CA VAL A 384 -5.87 -18.88 1.44
C VAL A 384 -5.33 -20.31 1.53
N GLU A 385 -6.22 -21.30 1.68
CA GLU A 385 -5.84 -22.71 1.73
C GLU A 385 -5.25 -23.21 0.42
N PHE A 386 -5.81 -22.82 -0.74
CA PHE A 386 -5.23 -23.13 -2.04
C PHE A 386 -3.82 -22.53 -2.18
N ILE A 387 -3.62 -21.28 -1.77
CA ILE A 387 -2.29 -20.66 -1.78
C ILE A 387 -1.33 -21.42 -0.85
N ALA A 388 -1.77 -21.76 0.36
CA ALA A 388 -0.97 -22.51 1.33
C ALA A 388 -0.53 -23.89 0.80
N LEU A 389 -1.43 -24.59 0.09
CA LEU A 389 -1.14 -25.92 -0.47
C LEU A 389 0.00 -25.91 -1.51
N GLY A 390 0.15 -24.82 -2.25
CA GLY A 390 1.23 -24.68 -3.23
C GLY A 390 2.38 -23.79 -2.82
N TRP A 391 2.40 -23.31 -1.59
CA TRP A 391 3.47 -22.46 -1.10
C TRP A 391 4.77 -23.27 -0.96
N ASP A 392 5.90 -22.68 -1.39
CA ASP A 392 7.20 -23.33 -1.28
C ASP A 392 7.86 -23.03 0.08
N TYR A 393 7.47 -23.80 1.09
CA TYR A 393 8.06 -23.76 2.44
C TYR A 393 9.52 -24.24 2.50
N SER A 394 10.08 -24.83 1.44
CA SER A 394 11.43 -25.38 1.46
C SER A 394 12.51 -24.33 1.15
N SER A 395 12.15 -23.24 0.49
CA SER A 395 13.13 -22.36 -0.15
C SER A 395 13.92 -21.47 0.81
N GLY A 396 13.47 -21.24 2.04
CA GLY A 396 14.11 -20.35 3.05
C GLY A 396 14.33 -18.89 2.62
N LYS A 397 14.15 -18.58 1.32
CA LYS A 397 14.36 -17.31 0.65
C LYS A 397 13.06 -16.54 0.46
N GLN A 398 11.93 -17.23 0.36
CA GLN A 398 10.62 -16.58 0.28
C GLN A 398 10.19 -16.07 1.66
N ALA A 399 9.52 -14.92 1.69
CA ALA A 399 8.86 -14.44 2.90
C ALA A 399 7.83 -15.49 3.37
N SER A 400 7.62 -15.61 4.68
CA SER A 400 6.60 -16.51 5.22
C SER A 400 5.21 -16.15 4.67
N LEU A 401 4.35 -17.14 4.42
CA LEU A 401 3.00 -16.93 3.88
C LEU A 401 2.23 -15.77 4.56
N PRO A 402 2.22 -15.63 5.90
CA PRO A 402 1.49 -14.55 6.56
C PRO A 402 2.07 -13.15 6.36
N LYS A 403 3.34 -13.03 5.95
CA LYS A 403 3.95 -11.74 5.61
C LYS A 403 3.56 -11.27 4.21
N ILE A 404 3.27 -12.20 3.31
CA ILE A 404 2.83 -11.89 1.95
C ILE A 404 1.33 -11.61 1.93
N LEU A 405 0.56 -12.36 2.70
CA LEU A 405 -0.88 -12.16 2.90
C LEU A 405 -1.17 -11.39 4.21
N ASP A 406 -0.40 -10.34 4.47
CA ASP A 406 -0.42 -9.65 5.77
C ASP A 406 -1.78 -9.03 6.08
N ARG A 407 -2.42 -8.37 5.11
CA ARG A 407 -3.74 -7.74 5.32
C ARG A 407 -4.78 -8.79 5.63
N THR A 408 -4.80 -9.90 4.89
CA THR A 408 -5.75 -11.00 5.09
C THR A 408 -5.58 -11.62 6.48
N PHE A 409 -4.36 -11.96 6.88
CA PHE A 409 -4.15 -12.60 8.18
C PHE A 409 -4.39 -11.64 9.34
N ILE A 410 -3.99 -10.37 9.24
CA ILE A 410 -4.28 -9.36 10.26
C ILE A 410 -5.79 -9.17 10.42
N GLU A 411 -6.55 -9.10 9.33
CA GLU A 411 -8.02 -9.03 9.36
C GLU A 411 -8.64 -10.29 10.00
N LEU A 412 -8.15 -11.48 9.62
CA LEU A 412 -8.56 -12.74 10.23
C LEU A 412 -8.33 -12.74 11.75
N HIS A 413 -7.15 -12.32 12.21
CA HIS A 413 -6.80 -12.30 13.62
C HIS A 413 -7.64 -11.29 14.42
N ASN A 414 -7.83 -10.08 13.87
CA ASN A 414 -8.50 -9.00 14.59
C ASN A 414 -10.02 -9.16 14.63
N ASN A 415 -10.63 -9.56 13.50
CA ASN A 415 -12.08 -9.54 13.33
C ASN A 415 -12.70 -10.94 13.23
N HIS A 416 -11.93 -11.95 12.84
CA HIS A 416 -12.44 -13.30 12.58
C HIS A 416 -11.63 -14.42 13.27
N LEU A 417 -11.17 -14.19 14.51
CA LEU A 417 -10.24 -15.11 15.16
C LEU A 417 -10.77 -16.55 15.27
N ASN A 418 -12.05 -16.74 15.59
CA ASN A 418 -12.65 -18.08 15.67
C ASN A 418 -12.52 -18.82 14.34
N VAL A 419 -12.66 -18.10 13.23
CA VAL A 419 -12.49 -18.61 11.87
C VAL A 419 -11.03 -18.99 11.64
N LEU A 420 -10.09 -18.10 11.98
CA LEU A 420 -8.65 -18.36 11.88
C LEU A 420 -8.25 -19.63 12.68
N ASN A 421 -8.68 -19.73 13.93
CA ASN A 421 -8.47 -20.89 14.79
C ASN A 421 -9.06 -22.17 14.14
N GLY A 422 -10.23 -22.05 13.53
CA GLY A 422 -10.88 -23.15 12.80
C GLY A 422 -10.05 -23.64 11.62
N ILE A 423 -9.49 -22.73 10.82
CA ILE A 423 -8.61 -23.04 9.70
C ILE A 423 -7.36 -23.77 10.19
N ILE A 424 -6.68 -23.21 11.19
CA ILE A 424 -5.44 -23.77 11.74
C ILE A 424 -5.69 -25.17 12.30
N THR A 425 -6.81 -25.37 13.00
CA THR A 425 -7.22 -26.70 13.52
C THR A 425 -7.42 -27.70 12.38
N ARG A 426 -8.13 -27.31 11.31
CA ARG A 426 -8.32 -28.17 10.12
C ARG A 426 -7.01 -28.47 9.41
N TRP A 427 -6.12 -27.48 9.30
CA TRP A 427 -4.80 -27.66 8.68
C TRP A 427 -3.98 -28.70 9.43
N PHE A 428 -3.89 -28.61 10.76
CA PHE A 428 -3.23 -29.63 11.57
C PHE A 428 -3.95 -30.97 11.59
N ALA A 429 -5.27 -31.02 11.40
CA ALA A 429 -6.02 -32.27 11.26
C ALA A 429 -5.81 -32.94 9.89
N SER A 430 -5.51 -32.15 8.86
CA SER A 430 -5.29 -32.65 7.49
C SER A 430 -4.10 -33.61 7.40
N GLN A 431 -4.10 -34.46 6.36
CA GLN A 431 -2.96 -35.33 6.03
C GLN A 431 -1.87 -34.59 5.22
N ASN A 432 -2.08 -33.32 4.89
CA ASN A 432 -1.21 -32.57 4.00
C ASN A 432 -0.16 -31.79 4.80
N LYS A 433 1.12 -32.12 4.62
CA LYS A 433 2.23 -31.49 5.34
C LYS A 433 2.38 -29.99 5.05
N GLN A 434 2.01 -29.52 3.85
CA GLN A 434 2.09 -28.10 3.48
C GLN A 434 1.17 -27.26 4.39
N LEU A 435 -0.01 -27.78 4.72
CA LEU A 435 -0.93 -27.11 5.64
C LEU A 435 -0.39 -27.07 7.08
N HIS A 436 0.40 -28.08 7.49
CA HIS A 436 1.07 -28.06 8.81
C HIS A 436 2.12 -26.94 8.87
N PHE A 437 2.93 -26.79 7.81
CA PHE A 437 3.86 -25.66 7.68
C PHE A 437 3.13 -24.32 7.67
N ALA A 438 2.02 -24.22 6.92
CA ALA A 438 1.19 -23.02 6.88
C ALA A 438 0.67 -22.63 8.28
N GLY A 439 0.12 -23.60 9.02
CA GLY A 439 -0.37 -23.38 10.37
C GLY A 439 0.73 -22.91 11.32
N SER A 440 1.90 -23.55 11.26
CA SER A 440 3.08 -23.15 12.05
C SER A 440 3.55 -21.73 11.71
N ASP A 441 3.63 -21.40 10.42
CA ASP A 441 4.02 -20.07 9.95
C ASP A 441 3.07 -18.98 10.46
N VAL A 442 1.75 -19.22 10.40
CA VAL A 442 0.73 -18.29 10.90
C VAL A 442 0.88 -18.06 12.39
N ILE A 443 1.00 -19.14 13.18
CA ILE A 443 1.18 -19.06 14.63
C ILE A 443 2.44 -18.25 14.96
N ARG A 444 3.57 -18.63 14.37
CA ARG A 444 4.85 -17.95 14.57
C ARG A 444 4.80 -16.48 14.18
N PHE A 445 4.14 -16.15 13.07
CA PHE A 445 3.99 -14.77 12.61
C PHE A 445 3.34 -13.90 13.70
N PHE A 446 2.19 -14.31 14.24
CA PHE A 446 1.49 -13.51 15.26
C PHE A 446 2.22 -13.43 16.60
N ASN A 447 3.02 -14.44 16.96
CA ASN A 447 3.87 -14.37 18.15
C ASN A 447 5.09 -13.47 17.93
N SER A 448 5.59 -13.41 16.70
CA SER A 448 6.78 -12.62 16.35
C SER A 448 6.52 -11.12 16.22
N ILE A 449 5.27 -10.68 16.09
CA ILE A 449 4.94 -9.25 16.01
C ILE A 449 5.31 -8.61 17.36
N PRO A 450 6.38 -7.78 17.41
CA PRO A 450 6.80 -7.15 18.64
C PRO A 450 5.65 -6.28 19.15
N VAL A 451 5.40 -6.33 20.45
CA VAL A 451 4.62 -5.27 21.10
C VAL A 451 5.49 -4.02 20.97
N HIS A 452 5.25 -3.18 19.98
CA HIS A 452 5.80 -1.85 20.01
C HIS A 452 5.19 -1.16 21.24
N GLU A 453 5.98 -1.02 22.30
CA GLU A 453 5.74 -0.01 23.32
C GLU A 453 5.93 1.35 22.66
N SER A 454 4.94 1.77 21.86
CA SER A 454 4.88 3.15 21.37
C SER A 454 4.61 4.03 22.58
N ASP A 455 5.55 4.92 22.88
CA ASP A 455 5.53 5.79 24.05
C ASP A 455 4.48 6.92 23.99
N ASP A 456 3.63 6.93 22.96
CA ASP A 456 2.53 7.88 22.81
C ASP A 456 1.40 7.52 23.80
N ASP A 457 1.16 8.41 24.78
CA ASP A 457 0.23 8.22 25.89
C ASP A 457 -1.23 8.00 25.46
N THR A 458 -1.58 8.36 24.23
CA THR A 458 -2.89 8.03 23.63
C THR A 458 -2.99 6.59 23.16
N THR A 459 -1.87 5.97 22.78
CA THR A 459 -1.78 4.58 22.31
C THR A 459 -1.60 3.59 23.47
N LYS A 460 -1.06 4.03 24.63
CA LYS A 460 -0.95 3.20 25.83
C LYS A 460 -2.29 2.68 26.35
N LEU A 461 -3.40 3.42 26.19
CA LEU A 461 -4.71 2.92 26.63
C LEU A 461 -5.29 1.85 25.70
N VAL A 462 -4.97 1.93 24.40
CA VAL A 462 -5.38 0.94 23.38
C VAL A 462 -4.50 -0.31 23.47
N HIS A 463 -3.18 -0.13 23.62
CA HIS A 463 -2.21 -1.22 23.66
C HIS A 463 -2.14 -1.96 25.00
N LYS A 464 -2.38 -1.29 26.13
CA LYS A 464 -2.52 -1.97 27.43
C LYS A 464 -3.83 -2.76 27.54
N LYS A 465 -4.86 -2.40 26.77
CA LYS A 465 -6.06 -3.24 26.57
C LYS A 465 -5.81 -4.40 25.60
N THR A 466 -5.01 -4.25 24.53
CA THR A 466 -4.70 -5.36 23.62
C THR A 466 -3.60 -6.30 24.11
N ALA A 467 -2.68 -5.89 24.98
CA ALA A 467 -1.72 -6.80 25.62
C ALA A 467 -2.41 -7.75 26.62
N LYS A 468 -3.47 -7.27 27.29
CA LYS A 468 -4.34 -8.07 28.17
C LYS A 468 -5.41 -8.88 27.39
N ASN A 469 -5.64 -8.53 26.11
CA ASN A 469 -6.56 -9.20 25.19
C ASN A 469 -5.83 -9.72 23.93
N ARG A 470 -4.55 -10.13 24.03
CA ARG A 470 -3.95 -10.92 22.95
C ARG A 470 -4.67 -12.26 22.99
N ARG A 471 -5.72 -12.36 22.17
CA ARG A 471 -6.44 -13.60 21.99
C ARG A 471 -5.45 -14.55 21.33
N SER A 472 -4.86 -15.43 22.14
CA SER A 472 -3.92 -16.42 21.65
C SER A 472 -4.59 -17.28 20.57
N ILE A 473 -3.82 -17.67 19.58
CA ILE A 473 -4.28 -18.67 18.62
C ILE A 473 -4.45 -19.98 19.39
N THR A 474 -5.63 -20.57 19.29
CA THR A 474 -6.02 -21.81 19.96
C THR A 474 -6.67 -22.77 18.97
N LEU A 475 -6.83 -24.03 19.35
CA LEU A 475 -7.64 -24.97 18.57
C LEU A 475 -9.12 -24.63 18.73
N ASN A 476 -9.84 -24.70 17.62
CA ASN A 476 -11.25 -24.37 17.57
C ASN A 476 -12.08 -25.57 18.05
N LYS A 477 -12.90 -25.34 19.09
CA LYS A 477 -13.77 -26.35 19.69
C LYS A 477 -14.71 -27.00 18.66
N GLU A 478 -15.42 -26.21 17.87
CA GLU A 478 -16.41 -26.72 16.90
C GLU A 478 -15.75 -27.66 15.90
N VAL A 479 -14.54 -27.35 15.44
CA VAL A 479 -13.78 -28.24 14.57
C VAL A 479 -13.36 -29.50 15.32
N LEU A 480 -12.81 -29.39 16.53
CA LEU A 480 -12.39 -30.54 17.34
C LEU A 480 -13.54 -31.51 17.62
N ASP A 481 -14.74 -31.00 17.84
CA ASP A 481 -15.93 -31.80 18.11
C ASP A 481 -16.31 -32.70 16.92
N THR A 482 -16.00 -32.27 15.69
CA THR A 482 -16.23 -33.05 14.45
C THR A 482 -15.19 -34.14 14.18
N LEU A 483 -14.02 -34.09 14.83
CA LEU A 483 -12.92 -35.01 14.57
C LEU A 483 -13.03 -36.25 15.46
N ASP A 484 -12.61 -37.42 14.98
CA ASP A 484 -12.47 -38.59 15.85
C ASP A 484 -11.28 -38.43 16.81
N GLU A 485 -11.27 -39.21 17.90
CA GLU A 485 -10.24 -39.16 18.93
C GLU A 485 -8.82 -39.41 18.37
N GLN A 486 -8.67 -40.33 17.41
CA GLN A 486 -7.38 -40.65 16.81
C GLN A 486 -6.88 -39.47 15.97
N THR A 487 -7.75 -38.80 15.22
CA THR A 487 -7.40 -37.56 14.49
C THR A 487 -6.95 -36.45 15.43
N VAL A 488 -7.60 -36.27 16.58
CA VAL A 488 -7.16 -35.27 17.58
C VAL A 488 -5.78 -35.62 18.15
N ILE A 489 -5.52 -36.90 18.43
CA ILE A 489 -4.18 -37.36 18.84
C ILE A 489 -3.13 -36.99 17.77
N TRP A 490 -3.43 -37.19 16.49
CA TRP A 490 -2.53 -36.79 15.40
C TRP A 490 -2.31 -35.27 15.33
N VAL A 491 -3.36 -34.46 15.57
CA VAL A 491 -3.23 -33.00 15.68
C VAL A 491 -2.22 -32.65 16.77
N LEU A 492 -2.32 -33.25 17.96
CA LEU A 492 -1.40 -32.97 19.06
C LEU A 492 0.05 -33.35 18.74
N TYR A 493 0.29 -34.52 18.14
CA TYR A 493 1.64 -34.89 17.68
C TYR A 493 2.20 -33.91 16.63
N ARG A 494 1.36 -33.45 15.70
CA ARG A 494 1.76 -32.47 14.68
C ARG A 494 2.05 -31.11 15.31
N LEU A 495 1.27 -30.67 16.28
CA LEU A 495 1.57 -29.43 17.02
C LEU A 495 2.93 -29.52 17.71
N ALA A 496 3.19 -30.61 18.44
CA ALA A 496 4.48 -30.82 19.10
C ALA A 496 5.66 -30.89 18.11
N GLY A 497 5.44 -31.39 16.89
CA GLY A 497 6.49 -31.51 15.87
C GLY A 497 6.73 -30.24 15.03
N TYR A 498 5.69 -29.45 14.76
CA TYR A 498 5.77 -28.28 13.86
C TYR A 498 5.81 -26.93 14.59
N ILE A 499 5.33 -26.84 15.84
CA ILE A 499 5.37 -25.61 16.62
C ILE A 499 6.61 -25.61 17.50
N THR A 500 7.61 -24.84 17.09
CA THR A 500 8.85 -24.66 17.86
C THR A 500 8.77 -23.49 18.85
N ASP A 501 7.75 -22.66 18.75
CA ASP A 501 7.56 -21.50 19.62
C ASP A 501 6.84 -21.88 20.92
N ILE A 502 7.55 -21.74 22.03
CA ILE A 502 7.05 -22.14 23.34
C ILE A 502 5.91 -21.26 23.83
N ALA A 503 5.80 -20.01 23.38
CA ALA A 503 4.72 -19.13 23.81
C ALA A 503 3.34 -19.60 23.31
N SER A 504 3.30 -20.35 22.19
CA SER A 504 2.05 -20.82 21.59
C SER A 504 1.71 -22.27 21.81
N LEU A 505 2.70 -23.14 22.05
CA LEU A 505 2.42 -24.57 22.18
C LEU A 505 1.52 -24.89 23.40
N PRO A 506 1.74 -24.36 24.62
CA PRO A 506 0.85 -24.59 25.76
C PRO A 506 -0.63 -24.21 25.55
N PRO A 507 -0.99 -22.99 25.08
CA PRO A 507 -2.40 -22.67 24.82
C PRO A 507 -3.04 -23.59 23.77
N LEU A 508 -2.29 -23.98 22.73
CA LEU A 508 -2.78 -24.90 21.71
C LEU A 508 -3.06 -26.29 22.29
N LEU A 509 -2.15 -26.84 23.10
CA LEU A 509 -2.34 -28.14 23.74
C LEU A 509 -3.53 -28.14 24.71
N LEU A 510 -3.64 -27.12 25.58
CA LEU A 510 -4.77 -27.03 26.52
C LEU A 510 -6.10 -26.87 25.82
N SER A 511 -6.14 -26.12 24.71
CA SER A 511 -7.39 -25.91 23.96
C SER A 511 -8.01 -27.19 23.38
N ALA A 512 -7.24 -28.28 23.24
CA ALA A 512 -7.78 -29.58 22.86
C ALA A 512 -8.72 -30.19 23.93
N LEU A 513 -8.60 -29.77 25.20
CA LEU A 513 -9.49 -30.19 26.28
C LEU A 513 -10.87 -29.55 26.22
N ASN A 514 -11.04 -28.47 25.43
CA ASN A 514 -12.32 -27.77 25.30
C ASN A 514 -13.35 -28.53 24.44
N ARG A 515 -12.98 -29.70 23.92
CA ARG A 515 -13.86 -30.60 23.19
C ARG A 515 -15.07 -31.00 24.05
N GLU A 516 -16.25 -31.12 23.43
CA GLU A 516 -17.48 -31.58 24.08
C GLU A 516 -17.35 -33.00 24.63
N ILE A 517 -16.76 -33.91 23.84
CA ILE A 517 -16.49 -35.28 24.27
C ILE A 517 -15.12 -35.32 24.96
N TYR A 518 -15.13 -35.30 26.29
CA TYR A 518 -13.93 -35.49 27.09
C TYR A 518 -13.32 -36.88 26.84
N SER A 519 -12.04 -36.92 26.50
CA SER A 519 -11.26 -38.17 26.43
C SER A 519 -10.14 -38.16 27.49
N PRO A 520 -10.10 -39.16 28.38
CA PRO A 520 -9.01 -39.32 29.32
C PRO A 520 -7.67 -39.63 28.62
N ASN A 521 -7.70 -40.25 27.43
CA ASN A 521 -6.48 -40.53 26.68
C ASN A 521 -5.86 -39.24 26.14
N ILE A 522 -6.68 -38.33 25.61
CA ILE A 522 -6.24 -37.01 25.16
C ILE A 522 -5.66 -36.22 26.33
N ALA A 523 -6.34 -36.20 27.47
CA ALA A 523 -5.86 -35.52 28.68
C ALA A 523 -4.50 -36.11 29.14
N SER A 524 -4.37 -37.43 29.19
CA SER A 524 -3.12 -38.11 29.54
C SER A 524 -1.99 -37.80 28.56
N LEU A 525 -2.28 -37.74 27.26
CA LEU A 525 -1.29 -37.41 26.23
C LEU A 525 -0.83 -35.95 26.34
N ILE A 526 -1.74 -35.02 26.66
CA ILE A 526 -1.39 -33.62 26.90
C ILE A 526 -0.48 -33.49 28.12
N VAL A 527 -0.75 -34.22 29.22
CA VAL A 527 0.16 -34.30 30.37
C VAL A 527 1.53 -34.79 29.93
N GLU A 528 1.60 -35.87 29.13
CA GLU A 528 2.87 -36.41 28.62
C GLU A 528 3.63 -35.39 27.75
N PHE A 529 2.96 -34.69 26.83
CA PHE A 529 3.59 -33.62 26.06
C PHE A 529 4.10 -32.50 26.97
N PHE A 530 3.32 -32.10 27.97
CA PHE A 530 3.77 -31.09 28.91
C PHE A 530 4.99 -31.53 29.68
N THR A 531 5.02 -32.76 30.20
CA THR A 531 6.12 -33.21 31.07
C THR A 531 7.38 -33.57 30.28
N GLU A 532 7.24 -34.35 29.20
CA GLU A 532 8.36 -34.93 28.47
C GLU A 532 8.94 -34.00 27.41
N TYR A 533 8.16 -33.02 26.92
CA TYR A 533 8.59 -32.11 25.87
C TYR A 533 8.58 -30.64 26.32
N VAL A 534 7.42 -30.10 26.68
CA VAL A 534 7.25 -28.64 26.87
C VAL A 534 7.99 -28.15 28.12
N LEU A 535 7.65 -28.66 29.31
CA LEU A 535 8.25 -28.27 30.59
C LEU A 535 9.65 -28.84 30.79
N TYR A 536 9.98 -29.94 30.11
CA TYR A 536 11.35 -30.43 30.07
C TYR A 536 12.27 -29.44 29.37
N ASN A 537 11.87 -28.94 28.20
CA ASN A 537 12.65 -27.99 27.42
C ASN A 537 12.58 -26.55 27.98
N HIS A 538 11.41 -26.13 28.45
CA HIS A 538 11.13 -24.76 28.87
C HIS A 538 10.38 -24.71 30.22
N PRO A 539 10.99 -25.17 31.32
CA PRO A 539 10.34 -25.20 32.62
C PRO A 539 9.89 -23.82 33.13
N HIS A 540 10.59 -22.74 32.77
CA HIS A 540 10.26 -21.41 33.27
C HIS A 540 9.13 -20.77 32.47
N ASP A 541 9.28 -20.61 31.16
CA ASP A 541 8.32 -19.86 30.35
C ASP A 541 6.99 -20.60 30.25
N ALA A 542 7.04 -21.90 29.97
CA ALA A 542 5.83 -22.73 29.95
C ALA A 542 5.26 -22.92 31.36
N GLY A 543 6.11 -23.13 32.37
CA GLY A 543 5.65 -23.28 33.76
C GLY A 543 4.95 -22.02 34.29
N ASN A 544 5.47 -20.84 33.98
CA ASN A 544 4.85 -19.56 34.33
C ASN A 544 3.53 -19.36 33.60
N TYR A 545 3.46 -19.69 32.31
CA TYR A 545 2.20 -19.66 31.56
C TYR A 545 1.14 -20.59 32.19
N LEU A 546 1.50 -21.83 32.53
CA LEU A 546 0.57 -22.76 33.17
C LEU A 546 0.11 -22.25 34.55
N LYS A 547 1.04 -21.71 35.36
CA LYS A 547 0.74 -21.10 36.67
C LYS A 547 -0.12 -19.85 36.56
N SER A 548 0.01 -19.07 35.49
CA SER A 548 -0.89 -17.94 35.23
C SER A 548 -2.25 -18.42 34.76
N ARG A 549 -2.30 -19.42 33.87
CA ARG A 549 -3.55 -19.98 33.34
C ARG A 549 -4.43 -20.51 34.46
N MET A 550 -3.86 -21.22 35.44
CA MET A 550 -4.60 -21.69 36.63
C MET A 550 -5.32 -20.58 37.43
N LYS A 551 -4.92 -19.31 37.28
CA LYS A 551 -5.51 -18.17 37.99
C LYS A 551 -6.61 -17.48 37.18
N ASP A 552 -6.83 -17.89 35.93
CA ASP A 552 -7.88 -17.33 35.08
C ASP A 552 -9.25 -17.86 35.51
N ASP A 553 -10.29 -17.02 35.41
CA ASP A 553 -11.65 -17.36 35.86
C ASP A 553 -12.36 -18.39 34.96
N ASP A 554 -11.87 -18.60 33.74
CA ASP A 554 -12.50 -19.43 32.69
C ASP A 554 -11.93 -20.86 32.59
N VAL A 555 -11.06 -21.27 33.52
CA VAL A 555 -10.42 -22.59 33.50
C VAL A 555 -11.41 -23.70 33.88
N THR A 556 -11.45 -24.76 33.08
CA THR A 556 -12.27 -25.94 33.37
C THR A 556 -11.60 -26.87 34.39
N GLU A 557 -12.38 -27.69 35.11
CA GLU A 557 -11.82 -28.66 36.07
C GLU A 557 -10.86 -29.66 35.39
N ALA A 558 -11.19 -30.09 34.16
CA ALA A 558 -10.33 -30.96 33.36
C ALA A 558 -8.99 -30.29 33.01
N GLU A 559 -9.03 -29.03 32.60
CA GLU A 559 -7.84 -28.22 32.32
C GLU A 559 -6.98 -28.05 33.57
N LEU A 560 -7.60 -27.70 34.71
CA LEU A 560 -6.91 -27.55 35.99
C LEU A 560 -6.21 -28.84 36.43
N ASN A 561 -6.86 -29.99 36.28
CA ASN A 561 -6.28 -31.30 36.60
C ASN A 561 -5.07 -31.62 35.72
N VAL A 562 -5.16 -31.36 34.41
CA VAL A 562 -4.03 -31.56 33.48
C VAL A 562 -2.86 -30.63 33.82
N ILE A 563 -3.14 -29.35 34.10
CA ILE A 563 -2.10 -28.38 34.47
C ILE A 563 -1.41 -28.80 35.77
N GLN A 564 -2.18 -29.11 36.81
CA GLN A 564 -1.64 -29.46 38.13
C GLN A 564 -0.80 -30.74 38.06
N GLU A 565 -1.28 -31.76 37.35
CA GLU A 565 -0.54 -33.02 37.18
C GLU A 565 0.77 -32.78 36.42
N SER A 566 0.74 -31.98 35.36
CA SER A 566 1.93 -31.66 34.55
C SER A 566 2.98 -30.90 35.37
N LEU A 567 2.55 -29.88 36.13
CA LEU A 567 3.43 -29.12 37.01
C LEU A 567 4.01 -30.00 38.13
N ASN A 568 3.19 -30.83 38.78
CA ASN A 568 3.65 -31.73 39.84
C ASN A 568 4.69 -32.74 39.34
N ARG A 569 4.48 -33.35 38.16
CA ARG A 569 5.44 -34.28 37.56
C ARG A 569 6.73 -33.59 37.17
N SER A 570 6.63 -32.39 36.58
CA SER A 570 7.80 -31.57 36.23
C SER A 570 8.60 -31.18 37.48
N GLU A 571 7.94 -30.65 38.51
CA GLU A 571 8.57 -30.28 39.78
C GLU A 571 9.21 -31.50 40.46
N ALA A 572 8.53 -32.65 40.50
CA ALA A 572 9.10 -33.89 41.04
C ALA A 572 10.35 -34.34 40.27
N TYR A 573 10.35 -34.23 38.94
CA TYR A 573 11.51 -34.55 38.10
C TYR A 573 12.68 -33.62 38.40
N PHE A 574 12.46 -32.30 38.41
CA PHE A 574 13.53 -31.33 38.67
C PHE A 574 14.04 -31.40 40.11
N ASP A 575 13.17 -31.66 41.10
CA ASP A 575 13.53 -31.92 42.48
C ASP A 575 14.39 -33.18 42.63
N ALA A 576 13.97 -34.28 42.00
CA ALA A 576 14.72 -35.53 42.02
C ALA A 576 16.11 -35.33 41.40
N ARG A 577 16.16 -34.62 40.27
CA ARG A 577 17.40 -34.24 39.58
C ARG A 577 18.30 -33.36 40.46
N GLN A 578 17.75 -32.38 41.17
CA GLN A 578 18.50 -31.50 42.06
C GLN A 578 19.07 -32.25 43.29
N LYS A 579 18.35 -33.28 43.76
CA LYS A 579 18.75 -34.13 44.90
C LYS A 579 19.79 -35.20 44.53
N LEU A 580 20.11 -35.38 43.24
CA LEU A 580 21.11 -36.36 42.82
C LEU A 580 22.50 -36.03 43.41
N PRO A 581 23.20 -37.01 44.00
CA PRO A 581 24.53 -36.79 44.55
C PRO A 581 25.54 -36.53 43.42
N TYR A 582 26.50 -35.64 43.69
CA TYR A 582 27.62 -35.41 42.78
C TYR A 582 28.59 -36.59 42.79
N LEU A 583 28.57 -37.38 41.71
CA LEU A 583 29.52 -38.48 41.50
C LEU A 583 30.86 -37.92 41.01
N LYS A 584 31.92 -38.01 41.81
CA LYS A 584 33.25 -37.45 41.48
C LYS A 584 33.81 -38.01 40.17
N GLU A 585 33.43 -39.24 39.83
CA GLU A 585 33.81 -40.00 38.64
C GLU A 585 33.26 -39.39 37.35
N LEU A 586 32.12 -38.70 37.44
CA LEU A 586 31.48 -38.03 36.30
C LEU A 586 31.91 -36.55 36.19
N LYS A 587 32.84 -36.09 37.03
CA LYS A 587 33.31 -34.70 37.01
C LYS A 587 34.13 -34.45 35.73
N PRO A 588 33.78 -33.45 34.93
CA PRO A 588 34.59 -33.10 33.76
C PRO A 588 35.96 -32.56 34.16
N SER A 589 36.94 -32.70 33.27
CA SER A 589 38.21 -32.00 33.43
C SER A 589 37.99 -30.47 33.45
N SER A 590 38.85 -29.76 34.16
CA SER A 590 38.82 -28.28 34.21
C SER A 590 38.90 -27.67 32.82
N GLN A 591 39.73 -28.25 31.94
CA GLN A 591 39.87 -27.83 30.55
C GLN A 591 38.58 -27.97 29.75
N ARG A 592 37.86 -29.09 29.85
CA ARG A 592 36.56 -29.26 29.18
C ARG A 592 35.52 -28.27 29.70
N THR A 593 35.53 -28.01 31.01
CA THR A 593 34.65 -27.02 31.64
C THR A 593 34.92 -25.62 31.08
N TYR A 594 36.19 -25.23 30.96
CA TYR A 594 36.59 -23.96 30.40
C TYR A 594 36.19 -23.82 28.92
N LEU A 595 36.48 -24.82 28.09
CA LEU A 595 36.13 -24.78 26.66
C LEU A 595 34.61 -24.68 26.44
N LEU A 596 33.81 -25.33 27.28
CA LEU A 596 32.36 -25.24 27.19
C LEU A 596 31.84 -23.88 27.65
N GLN A 597 32.41 -23.31 28.72
CA GLN A 597 32.10 -21.93 29.13
C GLN A 597 32.45 -20.92 28.01
N LEU A 598 33.59 -21.12 27.35
CA LEU A 598 34.00 -20.30 26.23
C LEU A 598 33.05 -20.43 25.03
N ALA A 599 32.61 -21.65 24.71
CA ALA A 599 31.65 -21.89 23.63
C ALA A 599 30.29 -21.23 23.93
N LYS A 600 29.81 -21.34 25.17
CA LYS A 600 28.58 -20.66 25.62
C LYS A 600 28.70 -19.15 25.51
N TRP A 601 29.77 -18.58 26.03
CA TRP A 601 29.99 -17.13 25.97
C TRP A 601 30.03 -16.61 24.53
N LYS A 602 30.65 -17.36 23.61
CA LYS A 602 30.61 -17.02 22.17
C LYS A 602 29.20 -17.07 21.60
N GLN A 603 28.39 -18.06 21.98
CA GLN A 603 27.00 -18.17 21.53
C GLN A 603 26.15 -17.03 22.08
N GLU A 604 26.31 -16.69 23.36
CA GLU A 604 25.64 -15.55 24.01
C GLU A 604 26.02 -14.22 23.36
N ASP A 605 27.32 -14.01 23.07
CA ASP A 605 27.80 -12.82 22.35
C ASP A 605 27.12 -12.70 20.96
N LEU A 606 26.98 -13.81 20.22
CA LEU A 606 26.28 -13.82 18.91
C LEU A 606 24.78 -13.50 19.03
N ILE A 607 24.13 -13.99 20.09
CA ILE A 607 22.70 -13.70 20.34
C ILE A 607 22.53 -12.23 20.70
N ARG A 608 23.42 -11.68 21.54
CA ARG A 608 23.43 -10.26 21.90
C ARG A 608 23.63 -9.39 20.67
N GLU A 609 24.63 -9.68 19.83
CA GLU A 609 24.87 -8.93 18.59
C GLU A 609 23.65 -8.93 17.65
N LYS A 610 22.97 -10.07 17.50
CA LYS A 610 21.73 -10.14 16.70
C LYS A 610 20.58 -9.33 17.32
N ALA A 611 20.45 -9.35 18.65
CA ALA A 611 19.45 -8.55 19.34
C ALA A 611 19.72 -7.05 19.21
N GLU A 612 20.99 -6.63 19.32
CA GLU A 612 21.42 -5.23 19.13
C GLU A 612 21.10 -4.73 17.72
N GLN A 613 21.32 -5.55 16.67
CA GLN A 613 20.97 -5.20 15.29
C GLN A 613 19.48 -4.91 15.09
N SER A 614 18.62 -5.53 15.91
CA SER A 614 17.17 -5.32 15.85
C SER A 614 16.67 -4.12 16.68
N SER A 615 17.54 -3.50 17.49
CA SER A 615 17.18 -2.39 18.37
C SER A 615 17.85 -1.09 17.97
N VAL A 616 17.04 -0.13 17.51
CA VAL A 616 17.51 1.23 17.17
C VAL A 616 18.18 1.88 18.39
N PHE A 617 17.64 1.68 19.60
CA PHE A 617 18.20 2.25 20.82
C PHE A 617 19.55 1.63 21.20
N ALA A 618 19.69 0.30 21.09
CA ALA A 618 20.94 -0.38 21.39
C ALA A 618 22.06 0.02 20.42
N SER A 619 21.72 0.33 19.16
CA SER A 619 22.69 0.75 18.14
C SER A 619 23.32 2.13 18.39
N ILE A 620 22.71 2.96 19.23
CA ILE A 620 23.15 4.34 19.52
C ILE A 620 23.98 4.40 20.82
N LEU A 621 23.84 3.42 21.70
CA LEU A 621 24.53 3.40 22.99
C LEU A 621 25.87 2.64 22.89
N PRO A 622 27.01 3.26 23.26
CA PRO A 622 28.29 2.57 23.25
C PRO A 622 28.34 1.49 24.34
N THR A 623 28.58 0.24 23.95
CA THR A 623 28.78 -0.88 24.88
C THR A 623 30.24 -1.01 25.28
N VAL A 624 30.53 -0.98 26.58
CA VAL A 624 31.87 -1.16 27.13
C VAL A 624 31.96 -2.51 27.85
N LYS A 625 32.76 -3.44 27.31
CA LYS A 625 33.03 -4.72 27.97
C LYS A 625 33.98 -4.50 29.16
N LEU A 626 33.47 -4.53 30.39
CA LEU A 626 34.30 -4.52 31.58
C LEU A 626 34.88 -5.90 31.90
N LYS A 627 36.15 -5.94 32.32
CA LYS A 627 36.74 -7.14 32.94
C LYS A 627 36.37 -7.26 34.43
N TYR A 628 36.20 -6.13 35.12
CA TYR A 628 35.76 -6.02 36.51
C TYR A 628 35.26 -4.59 36.81
N GLY A 629 34.43 -4.42 37.86
CA GLY A 629 33.93 -3.11 38.32
C GLY A 629 32.51 -2.77 37.84
N ARG A 630 32.01 -1.58 38.21
CA ARG A 630 30.67 -1.05 37.80
C ARG A 630 30.72 0.39 37.27
N ALA A 631 31.92 0.93 37.12
CA ALA A 631 32.13 2.30 36.74
C ALA A 631 33.31 2.36 35.77
N ILE A 632 33.24 3.31 34.83
CA ILE A 632 34.33 3.63 33.93
C ILE A 632 34.91 4.98 34.33
N ALA A 633 36.24 5.07 34.32
CA ALA A 633 36.97 6.33 34.38
C ALA A 633 37.89 6.39 33.17
N SER A 634 38.01 7.57 32.56
CA SER A 634 38.91 7.81 31.44
C SER A 634 39.97 8.84 31.85
N GLU A 635 41.18 8.69 31.32
CA GLU A 635 42.23 9.71 31.50
C GLU A 635 42.02 10.84 30.49
N ARG A 636 42.01 12.09 30.97
CA ARG A 636 41.95 13.29 30.13
C ARG A 636 42.95 14.31 30.66
N ASP A 637 43.87 14.74 29.80
CA ASP A 637 44.89 15.75 30.11
C ASP A 637 45.77 15.42 31.33
N GLY A 638 46.04 14.12 31.57
CA GLY A 638 46.91 13.63 32.65
C GLY A 638 46.21 13.37 33.98
N ASP A 639 44.90 13.64 34.08
CA ASP A 639 44.06 13.33 35.24
C ASP A 639 42.96 12.33 34.89
N PHE A 640 42.57 11.49 35.85
CA PHE A 640 41.44 10.57 35.70
C PHE A 640 40.12 11.29 35.99
N THR A 641 39.11 11.07 35.14
CA THR A 641 37.74 11.53 35.39
C THR A 641 37.12 10.80 36.59
N GLU A 642 36.15 11.42 37.27
CA GLU A 642 35.38 10.72 38.30
C GLU A 642 34.69 9.47 37.71
N PRO A 643 34.70 8.33 38.43
CA PRO A 643 34.09 7.10 37.95
C PRO A 643 32.60 7.27 37.66
N SER A 644 32.21 7.15 36.40
CA SER A 644 30.80 7.19 35.99
C SER A 644 30.19 5.80 36.16
N GLN A 645 29.13 5.69 36.97
CA GLN A 645 28.40 4.43 37.13
C GLN A 645 27.68 4.08 35.83
N MET A 646 27.80 2.83 35.39
CA MET A 646 27.08 2.36 34.22
C MET A 646 25.69 1.84 34.61
N ALA A 647 24.70 2.10 33.75
CA ALA A 647 23.38 1.50 33.88
C ALA A 647 23.45 0.04 33.40
N THR A 648 22.84 -0.87 34.16
CA THR A 648 22.78 -2.29 33.80
C THR A 648 21.51 -2.57 33.01
N PHE A 649 21.65 -3.09 31.80
CA PHE A 649 20.56 -3.71 31.05
C PHE A 649 20.72 -5.22 31.13
N SER A 650 19.68 -5.91 31.58
CA SER A 650 19.65 -7.37 31.62
C SER A 650 18.53 -7.89 30.73
N TYR A 651 18.85 -8.89 29.92
CA TYR A 651 17.89 -9.68 29.19
C TYR A 651 18.00 -11.14 29.66
N GLU A 652 16.87 -11.79 29.82
CA GLU A 652 16.77 -13.20 30.16
C GLU A 652 16.10 -13.93 28.99
N ALA A 653 16.66 -15.08 28.62
CA ALA A 653 16.08 -15.99 27.64
C ALA A 653 16.25 -17.42 28.11
N GLU A 654 15.20 -18.21 27.93
CA GLU A 654 15.23 -19.65 28.16
C GLU A 654 15.62 -20.38 26.86
N PHE A 655 16.48 -21.40 26.97
CA PHE A 655 16.88 -22.25 25.85
C PHE A 655 16.35 -23.67 26.05
N PRO A 656 15.94 -24.38 24.99
CA PRO A 656 15.41 -25.74 25.09
C PRO A 656 16.44 -26.71 25.64
N GLN A 657 16.18 -27.29 26.82
CA GLN A 657 17.15 -28.16 27.52
C GLN A 657 17.52 -29.43 26.74
N GLY A 658 16.60 -29.98 25.95
CA GLY A 658 16.77 -31.23 25.20
C GLY A 658 17.58 -31.09 23.92
N GLU A 659 17.57 -29.91 23.29
CA GLU A 659 18.40 -29.64 22.10
C GLU A 659 19.83 -29.28 22.51
N PHE A 660 19.97 -28.56 23.62
CA PHE A 660 21.26 -28.19 24.20
C PHE A 660 21.60 -29.14 25.35
N ILE A 661 21.78 -30.43 25.05
CA ILE A 661 22.34 -31.39 26.01
C ILE A 661 23.73 -30.87 26.38
N ASN A 662 23.80 -30.18 27.52
CA ASN A 662 25.04 -29.74 28.12
C ASN A 662 25.45 -30.82 29.14
N PRO A 663 26.29 -31.80 28.77
CA PRO A 663 26.72 -32.86 29.68
C PRO A 663 27.42 -32.33 30.93
N LEU A 664 27.88 -31.06 30.94
CA LEU A 664 28.50 -30.42 32.11
C LEU A 664 27.51 -29.60 32.94
N GLY A 665 26.43 -29.09 32.34
CA GLY A 665 25.36 -28.36 33.02
C GLY A 665 24.50 -29.29 33.88
N GLN A 666 24.30 -30.52 33.40
CA GLN A 666 23.73 -31.61 34.19
C GLN A 666 24.57 -31.94 35.44
N PHE A 667 25.86 -31.57 35.45
CA PHE A 667 26.78 -31.76 36.57
C PHE A 667 26.84 -30.57 37.55
N ARG A 668 26.10 -29.46 37.35
CA ARG A 668 26.19 -28.23 38.18
C ARG A 668 24.85 -27.54 38.50
N MET A 669 23.70 -28.19 38.27
CA MET A 669 22.37 -27.56 38.45
C MET A 669 21.69 -27.85 39.80
N PRO A 670 22.08 -27.16 40.88
CA PRO A 670 21.15 -26.64 41.86
C PRO A 670 21.25 -25.11 41.77
N GLY A 671 20.33 -24.50 41.03
CA GLY A 671 20.26 -23.04 40.88
C GLY A 671 21.00 -22.52 39.64
N TRP A 672 20.40 -22.69 38.45
CA TRP A 672 20.80 -21.95 37.26
C TRP A 672 19.66 -21.00 36.87
N PHE A 673 19.65 -19.84 37.52
CA PHE A 673 19.11 -18.61 36.97
C PHE A 673 20.32 -17.81 36.50
N HIS A 674 20.48 -17.63 35.20
CA HIS A 674 21.33 -16.56 34.69
C HIS A 674 20.45 -15.35 34.43
N THR A 675 20.30 -14.54 35.47
CA THR A 675 20.31 -13.09 35.23
C THR A 675 21.64 -12.83 34.52
N ASN A 676 21.63 -12.48 33.23
CA ASN A 676 22.72 -11.68 32.69
C ASN A 676 22.58 -10.28 33.28
N ARG A 677 22.84 -10.19 34.60
CA ARG A 677 23.38 -8.99 35.18
C ARG A 677 24.80 -8.94 34.68
N GLU A 678 25.00 -8.30 33.53
CA GLU A 678 26.21 -7.51 33.40
C GLU A 678 26.16 -6.52 34.57
N LYS A 679 27.01 -6.79 35.55
CA LYS A 679 27.11 -6.03 36.80
C LYS A 679 27.87 -4.75 36.59
#